data_AF-A0A164NBS9-F1
#
_entry.id   AF-A0A164NBS9-F1
#
_cell.length_a   1.000
_cell.length_b   1.000
_cell.length_c   1.000
_cell.angle_alpha   90.00
_cell.angle_beta   90.00
_cell.angle_gamma   90.00
#
_symmetry.space_group_name_H-M   'P 1'
#
loop_
_entity.id
_entity.type
_entity.pdbx_description
1 polymer ?
#
loop_
_entity_poly.entity_id
_entity_poly.type
_entity_poly.pdbx_seq_one_letter_code
_entity_poly.pdbx_strand_id
1 'polypeptide(L)'
;MQYDASASAKPLQCPNKATCARLGHAFKTRGDLIQHWRKSENCRFLYKETYIPPAQHETFTDAETNFGAQSEVDSTPSPPPSPVAEPPARSPSPDPANQRARVEDALEDDPYIYAIPRYHPPDKSIPRKKSYEDYRAELANIKKKISELEKKRKDPSPISYAPFASKLDWEVNRWLVEEGVSDNAINRLCAIDGIVKNLGMSDHNCYSIKKTINQLPAVGDGWNRTPITIDEHPTSYNVYSRDILSVIKHLFSRPEFKDTIAYGPQEQYADKETTSRLYNEMWTGDWWCRTQVRTSFVDCRCTVIPILISTDKTQLTSFGGDHAAYPVYMTIGNIDKETRKKPSSGAWRLIGYLPTGKFDEDGISDAAARRARFRLFHACMGFLLAPLVKAGKDGITLVDPHGNSRHCYPILAGYPSDYPEQCLVCTNRQNVSCPKCDTDDFSINAAGAPRNAAETLRILEEAGECLRLSDAKDLLDPPKLNFISEPFWAKLPHCDIHSIITPDILHQLLQGMVKHLVSWLSLILSKEELDFRFKALPPIRSCRHFPRGISVLKNTTGSEHRDIGKQLMGCLIGKVDDSVLRATRGLLDFLYLASYKSHSTETLQYMKDALNLFHANKNAFFRYGGRDSASFDYPKLHSLQHYIQSILDFGTTDNYNTETTERLHIDFVKHAYEHTNHKNFIEQMIAWLARIERVGLFKSFVNYQQNGALPLPKRVTTRVKHQQVLALHATVFAVEHITKLHDIPTFPADLETFFKALQPSLPRPTTRSVAPTLVPTPQQLAVYKRVKFISADLQMDSAKDIVDVANATPCKPATSRSAEVPARYDSVLVDVDDVGEDAFGVALYRVAIIKLIFSIPTAARQHPSSSVRVPDPGELAYVEWLDIAKSKHEPSGMFAVTRARRNIRHEVILLSRVRRTCHLIPQFGDDTPRGMNYKTVLLKQNSFWLNNYIDNLSFQTLY
;
A
#
# COMPACT_ATOMS: atom_id res chain seq x y z
N MET A 1 -8.82 45.50 35.28
CA MET A 1 -9.33 46.71 34.61
C MET A 1 -10.67 46.37 33.97
N GLN A 2 -11.75 47.04 34.38
CA GLN A 2 -13.06 46.93 33.74
C GLN A 2 -12.94 47.38 32.27
N TYR A 3 -13.37 46.56 31.32
CA TYR A 3 -13.46 46.94 29.91
C TYR A 3 -14.92 47.19 29.56
N ASP A 4 -15.18 48.45 29.20
CA ASP A 4 -16.42 48.97 28.68
C ASP A 4 -16.78 48.33 27.34
N ALA A 5 -18.03 47.88 27.22
CA ALA A 5 -18.61 47.34 26.00
C ALA A 5 -19.29 48.46 25.21
N SER A 6 -18.57 49.10 24.27
CA SER A 6 -19.19 49.82 23.14
C SER A 6 -18.16 50.18 22.04
N ALA A 7 -17.78 49.21 21.21
CA ALA A 7 -17.21 49.51 19.89
C ALA A 7 -18.26 49.18 18.82
N SER A 8 -18.98 50.19 18.34
CA SER A 8 -19.87 50.06 17.19
C SER A 8 -19.04 49.71 15.95
N ALA A 9 -19.39 48.60 15.28
CA ALA A 9 -18.76 48.20 14.04
C ALA A 9 -18.95 49.31 12.98
N LYS A 10 -17.83 49.87 12.48
CA LYS A 10 -17.88 50.88 11.41
C LYS A 10 -18.58 50.29 10.17
N PRO A 11 -19.47 51.04 9.51
CA PRO A 11 -20.17 50.57 8.31
C PRO A 11 -19.18 50.28 7.18
N LEU A 12 -19.33 49.12 6.53
CA LEU A 12 -18.50 48.71 5.39
C LEU A 12 -18.78 49.63 4.20
N GLN A 13 -17.90 50.60 3.95
CA GLN A 13 -18.02 51.57 2.85
C GLN A 13 -16.82 51.48 1.90
N CYS A 14 -17.00 51.96 0.67
CA CYS A 14 -15.92 52.00 -0.31
C CYS A 14 -14.86 53.06 0.09
N PRO A 15 -13.56 52.69 0.17
CA PRO A 15 -12.50 53.58 0.59
C PRO A 15 -12.05 54.58 -0.48
N ASN A 16 -12.44 54.39 -1.76
CA ASN A 16 -12.21 55.39 -2.80
C ASN A 16 -13.16 56.58 -2.60
N LYS A 17 -12.71 57.57 -1.81
CA LYS A 17 -13.50 58.75 -1.46
C LYS A 17 -13.58 59.81 -2.55
N ALA A 18 -12.74 59.72 -3.58
CA ALA A 18 -12.59 60.78 -4.58
C ALA A 18 -13.49 60.57 -5.81
N THR A 19 -13.63 59.34 -6.30
CA THR A 19 -14.26 59.08 -7.61
C THR A 19 -15.27 57.92 -7.62
N CYS A 20 -15.61 57.37 -6.45
CA CYS A 20 -16.59 56.29 -6.33
C CYS A 20 -18.03 56.77 -6.56
N ALA A 21 -18.73 56.17 -7.52
CA ALA A 21 -20.13 56.47 -7.81
C ALA A 21 -21.12 56.06 -6.68
N ARG A 22 -20.64 55.38 -5.63
CA ARG A 22 -21.43 54.98 -4.45
C ARG A 22 -20.79 55.47 -3.15
N LEU A 23 -20.18 56.65 -3.18
CA LEU A 23 -19.57 57.27 -2.01
C LEU A 23 -20.58 57.40 -0.86
N GLY A 24 -20.20 56.97 0.35
CA GLY A 24 -21.07 57.00 1.54
C GLY A 24 -22.10 55.86 1.65
N HIS A 25 -22.23 55.00 0.63
CA HIS A 25 -23.13 53.84 0.69
C HIS A 25 -22.56 52.74 1.60
N ALA A 26 -23.34 52.30 2.59
CA ALA A 26 -23.00 51.19 3.48
C ALA A 26 -23.38 49.84 2.84
N PHE A 27 -22.40 48.96 2.66
CA PHE A 27 -22.58 47.61 2.13
C PHE A 27 -22.89 46.63 3.26
N LYS A 28 -23.86 45.73 3.04
CA LYS A 28 -24.30 44.77 4.07
C LYS A 28 -23.26 43.69 4.35
N THR A 29 -22.48 43.30 3.34
CA THR A 29 -21.43 42.29 3.47
C THR A 29 -20.14 42.74 2.77
N ARG A 30 -19.00 42.14 3.16
CA ARG A 30 -17.71 42.36 2.47
C ARG A 30 -17.76 41.85 1.02
N GLY A 31 -18.55 40.81 0.74
CA GLY A 31 -18.78 40.30 -0.60
C GLY A 31 -19.44 41.33 -1.52
N ASP A 32 -20.45 42.05 -1.03
CA ASP A 32 -21.13 43.11 -1.80
C ASP A 32 -20.19 44.27 -2.12
N LEU A 33 -19.33 44.63 -1.16
CA LEU A 33 -18.32 45.69 -1.33
C LEU A 33 -17.26 45.30 -2.37
N ILE A 34 -16.76 44.06 -2.32
CA ILE A 34 -15.81 43.52 -3.30
C ILE A 34 -16.45 43.42 -4.69
N GLN A 35 -17.72 43.03 -4.78
CA GLN A 35 -18.45 42.99 -6.05
C GLN A 35 -18.66 44.39 -6.62
N HIS A 36 -18.90 45.39 -5.77
CA HIS A 36 -18.91 46.80 -6.17
C HIS A 36 -17.55 47.25 -6.73
N TRP A 37 -16.44 46.95 -6.06
CA TRP A 37 -15.10 47.25 -6.58
C TRP A 37 -14.85 46.57 -7.93
N ARG A 38 -15.27 45.31 -8.09
CA ARG A 38 -15.09 44.58 -9.36
C ARG A 38 -15.88 45.20 -10.53
N LYS A 39 -17.07 45.74 -10.28
CA LYS A 39 -17.99 46.25 -11.32
C LYS A 39 -17.83 47.74 -11.61
N SER A 40 -17.39 48.55 -10.64
CA SER A 40 -17.24 49.99 -10.81
C SER A 40 -15.87 50.31 -11.38
N GLU A 41 -15.84 50.95 -12.56
CA GLU A 41 -14.61 51.28 -13.29
C GLU A 41 -13.63 52.10 -12.43
N ASN A 42 -14.14 53.12 -11.73
CA ASN A 42 -13.36 53.97 -10.83
C ASN A 42 -12.89 53.29 -9.53
N CYS A 43 -13.47 52.14 -9.16
CA CYS A 43 -13.10 51.42 -7.93
C CYS A 43 -12.43 50.07 -8.21
N ARG A 44 -12.20 49.73 -9.49
CA ARG A 44 -11.66 48.44 -9.90
C ARG A 44 -10.21 48.22 -9.47
N PHE A 45 -9.46 49.28 -9.25
CA PHE A 45 -8.12 49.20 -8.68
C PHE A 45 -8.13 48.64 -7.25
N LEU A 46 -9.12 49.02 -6.42
CA LEU A 46 -9.28 48.47 -5.07
C LEU A 46 -9.55 46.96 -5.09
N TYR A 47 -10.32 46.48 -6.07
CA TYR A 47 -10.50 45.05 -6.28
C TYR A 47 -9.17 44.39 -6.63
N LYS A 48 -8.36 44.97 -7.52
CA LYS A 48 -7.05 44.43 -7.89
C LYS A 48 -6.03 44.45 -6.74
N GLU A 49 -6.08 45.45 -5.87
CA GLU A 49 -5.18 45.57 -4.71
C GLU A 49 -5.56 44.64 -3.54
N THR A 50 -6.86 44.32 -3.37
CA THR A 50 -7.32 43.41 -2.30
C THR A 50 -7.58 41.97 -2.74
N TYR A 51 -7.70 41.73 -4.05
CA TYR A 51 -7.88 40.39 -4.60
C TYR A 51 -6.53 39.71 -4.82
N ILE A 52 -6.14 38.88 -3.85
CA ILE A 52 -5.16 37.82 -4.07
C ILE A 52 -5.95 36.66 -4.69
N PRO A 53 -5.67 36.24 -5.94
CA PRO A 53 -6.37 35.10 -6.52
C PRO A 53 -6.18 33.88 -5.59
N PRO A 54 -7.23 33.08 -5.35
CA PRO A 54 -7.05 31.82 -4.66
C PRO A 54 -6.04 31.02 -5.48
N ALA A 55 -4.95 30.59 -4.82
CA ALA A 55 -3.93 29.77 -5.44
C ALA A 55 -4.61 28.59 -6.12
N GLN A 56 -4.68 28.64 -7.45
CA GLN A 56 -4.98 27.47 -8.24
C GLN A 56 -3.81 26.52 -8.01
N HIS A 57 -4.11 25.39 -7.39
CA HIS A 57 -3.19 24.28 -7.29
C HIS A 57 -2.57 24.01 -8.68
N GLU A 58 -1.24 23.86 -8.68
CA GLU A 58 -0.34 23.48 -9.77
C GLU A 58 0.10 24.59 -10.76
N THR A 59 1.32 25.13 -10.55
CA THR A 59 2.53 24.83 -11.35
C THR A 59 3.74 25.65 -10.88
N PHE A 60 4.93 25.05 -10.98
CA PHE A 60 6.24 25.61 -10.66
C PHE A 60 6.58 26.85 -11.50
N THR A 61 7.25 27.85 -10.89
CA THR A 61 8.53 28.47 -11.32
C THR A 61 8.99 29.54 -10.31
N ASP A 62 10.18 29.32 -9.75
CA ASP A 62 11.36 30.19 -9.57
C ASP A 62 11.24 31.64 -9.06
N ALA A 63 11.88 31.85 -7.90
CA ALA A 63 12.74 32.98 -7.47
C ALA A 63 12.56 33.16 -5.95
N GLU A 64 13.48 32.73 -5.09
CA GLU A 64 14.75 33.38 -4.78
C GLU A 64 14.68 34.90 -4.54
N THR A 65 15.49 35.34 -3.58
CA THR A 65 15.89 36.73 -3.26
C THR A 65 14.93 37.59 -2.44
N ASN A 66 14.99 37.42 -1.11
CA ASN A 66 15.21 38.56 -0.20
C ASN A 66 15.66 38.08 1.19
N PHE A 67 16.96 37.81 1.30
CA PHE A 67 17.69 37.90 2.57
C PHE A 67 18.81 38.92 2.36
N GLY A 68 18.55 40.18 2.73
CA GLY A 68 19.59 41.15 3.10
C GLY A 68 19.57 41.24 4.63
N ALA A 69 20.62 40.74 5.31
CA ALA A 69 21.74 41.53 5.86
C ALA A 69 21.23 42.63 6.84
N GLN A 70 21.65 42.66 8.10
CA GLN A 70 23.05 42.74 8.55
C GLN A 70 23.24 42.09 9.94
N SER A 71 24.29 41.30 10.11
CA SER A 71 24.97 41.13 11.40
C SER A 71 26.44 41.52 11.20
N GLU A 72 26.91 42.44 12.03
CA GLU A 72 28.28 42.93 12.04
C GLU A 72 29.28 41.80 12.30
N VAL A 73 30.41 41.88 11.59
CA VAL A 73 31.54 40.97 11.66
C VAL A 73 32.36 41.34 12.89
N ASP A 74 32.48 40.43 13.85
CA ASP A 74 33.52 40.51 14.88
C ASP A 74 34.56 39.42 14.61
N SER A 75 35.76 39.88 14.28
CA SER A 75 36.91 39.07 13.87
C SER A 75 37.81 38.82 15.07
N THR A 76 37.79 37.59 15.60
CA THR A 76 38.88 37.08 16.45
C THR A 76 39.35 35.72 15.94
N PRO A 77 40.68 35.49 15.85
CA PRO A 77 41.22 34.23 15.33
C PRO A 77 41.24 33.14 16.41
N SER A 78 40.61 32.00 16.12
CA SER A 78 40.67 30.79 16.95
C SER A 78 42.06 30.10 16.86
N PRO A 79 42.54 29.46 17.94
CA PRO A 79 43.84 28.81 17.98
C PRO A 79 43.86 27.47 17.21
N PRO A 80 45.05 26.97 16.81
CA PRO A 80 45.16 25.78 15.98
C PRO A 80 44.75 24.49 16.73
N PRO A 81 44.22 23.48 16.02
CA PRO A 81 43.76 22.24 16.63
C PRO A 81 44.93 21.35 17.07
N SER A 82 44.79 20.73 18.24
CA SER A 82 45.68 19.69 18.77
C SER A 82 45.64 18.41 17.92
N PRO A 83 46.69 17.57 17.93
CA PRO A 83 46.83 16.42 17.05
C PRO A 83 45.78 15.34 17.31
N VAL A 84 45.21 14.84 16.21
CA VAL A 84 44.27 13.72 16.13
C VAL A 84 44.93 12.44 16.65
N ALA A 85 44.31 11.77 17.62
CA ALA A 85 44.69 10.43 18.03
C ALA A 85 44.43 9.43 16.88
N GLU A 86 45.40 8.55 16.63
CA GLU A 86 45.36 7.55 15.57
C GLU A 86 44.09 6.67 15.64
N PRO A 87 43.42 6.40 14.50
CA PRO A 87 42.31 5.46 14.46
C PRO A 87 42.81 4.02 14.66
N PRO A 88 42.07 3.17 15.40
CA PRO A 88 42.44 1.78 15.56
C PRO A 88 42.42 1.05 14.21
N ALA A 89 43.34 0.09 14.09
CA ALA A 89 43.66 -0.65 12.87
C ALA A 89 42.42 -1.15 12.10
N ARG A 90 42.44 -0.94 10.79
CA ARG A 90 41.46 -1.44 9.82
C ARG A 90 41.27 -2.95 10.01
N SER A 91 40.04 -3.35 10.36
CA SER A 91 39.55 -4.69 10.07
C SER A 91 39.66 -4.94 8.56
N PRO A 92 40.14 -6.12 8.11
CA PRO A 92 40.29 -6.41 6.70
C PRO A 92 38.92 -6.32 6.00
N SER A 93 38.88 -5.54 4.92
CA SER A 93 37.72 -5.46 4.03
C SER A 93 37.42 -6.85 3.46
N PRO A 94 36.18 -7.36 3.52
CA PRO A 94 35.82 -8.55 2.78
C PRO A 94 35.87 -8.22 1.28
N ASP A 95 36.54 -9.09 0.53
CA ASP A 95 36.60 -9.10 -0.93
C ASP A 95 35.18 -9.17 -1.52
N PRO A 96 34.76 -8.27 -2.44
CA PRO A 96 33.41 -8.30 -3.02
C PRO A 96 33.33 -9.36 -4.13
N ALA A 97 33.60 -10.61 -3.79
CA ALA A 97 33.26 -11.74 -4.64
C ALA A 97 31.79 -12.09 -4.42
N ASN A 98 30.90 -11.36 -5.09
CA ASN A 98 29.65 -11.84 -5.69
C ASN A 98 28.97 -13.06 -5.01
N GLN A 99 28.78 -13.08 -3.69
CA GLN A 99 28.01 -14.08 -2.98
C GLN A 99 27.18 -13.32 -1.95
N ARG A 100 25.96 -12.98 -2.38
CA ARG A 100 24.91 -12.44 -1.52
C ARG A 100 24.02 -13.62 -1.20
N ALA A 101 24.02 -14.09 0.05
CA ALA A 101 23.04 -15.06 0.47
C ALA A 101 21.66 -14.40 0.44
N ARG A 102 20.65 -15.10 -0.08
CA ARG A 102 19.29 -14.55 -0.11
C ARG A 102 18.50 -15.02 1.09
N VAL A 103 17.50 -14.22 1.45
CA VAL A 103 16.34 -14.72 2.20
C VAL A 103 15.70 -15.92 1.48
N GLU A 104 15.81 -16.01 0.15
CA GLU A 104 15.35 -17.17 -0.65
C GLU A 104 16.08 -18.48 -0.28
N ASP A 105 17.41 -18.46 -0.14
CA ASP A 105 18.22 -19.63 0.23
C ASP A 105 17.98 -20.03 1.70
N ALA A 106 17.53 -19.08 2.51
CA ALA A 106 17.21 -19.25 3.92
C ALA A 106 15.71 -19.52 4.18
N LEU A 107 14.87 -19.60 3.14
CA LEU A 107 13.43 -19.89 3.21
C LEU A 107 13.05 -21.12 2.37
N GLU A 108 14.01 -21.93 1.91
CA GLU A 108 13.69 -23.21 1.25
C GLU A 108 12.93 -24.16 2.20
N ASP A 109 13.12 -23.98 3.51
CA ASP A 109 12.41 -24.62 4.62
C ASP A 109 11.50 -23.63 5.38
N ASP A 110 10.44 -24.16 6.01
CA ASP A 110 9.60 -23.37 6.93
C ASP A 110 10.50 -22.72 8.01
N PRO A 111 10.32 -21.42 8.31
CA PRO A 111 11.18 -20.73 9.26
C PRO A 111 11.14 -21.43 10.64
N TYR A 112 12.28 -21.44 11.32
CA TYR A 112 12.38 -21.99 12.66
C TYR A 112 11.72 -21.02 13.65
N ILE A 113 10.50 -21.37 14.07
CA ILE A 113 9.69 -20.55 14.98
C ILE A 113 9.94 -21.00 16.42
N TYR A 114 10.53 -20.10 17.21
CA TYR A 114 10.65 -20.27 18.65
C TYR A 114 9.62 -19.37 19.34
N ALA A 115 8.55 -20.00 19.84
CA ALA A 115 7.70 -19.34 20.80
C ALA A 115 8.53 -19.07 22.06
N ILE A 116 8.58 -17.81 22.52
CA ILE A 116 9.37 -17.46 23.70
C ILE A 116 8.78 -18.25 24.91
N PRO A 117 9.48 -19.26 25.47
CA PRO A 117 8.88 -20.40 26.20
C PRO A 117 8.12 -20.09 27.49
N ARG A 118 8.08 -18.83 27.92
CA ARG A 118 7.46 -18.43 29.19
C ARG A 118 5.99 -18.03 29.08
N TYR A 119 5.44 -17.87 27.87
CA TYR A 119 4.25 -17.02 27.73
C TYR A 119 2.87 -17.66 27.51
N HIS A 120 2.69 -18.94 27.12
CA HIS A 120 1.31 -19.42 26.81
C HIS A 120 1.00 -20.93 26.96
N PRO A 121 0.61 -21.41 28.14
CA PRO A 121 -0.41 -22.42 28.34
C PRO A 121 -1.77 -21.74 28.67
N PRO A 122 -2.89 -22.30 28.18
CA PRO A 122 -4.22 -21.86 28.56
C PRO A 122 -4.41 -22.02 30.08
N ASP A 123 -5.24 -21.16 30.68
CA ASP A 123 -5.67 -21.34 32.07
C ASP A 123 -6.45 -22.67 32.18
N LYS A 124 -5.80 -23.68 32.77
CA LYS A 124 -6.36 -25.03 32.90
C LYS A 124 -7.46 -25.13 33.96
N SER A 125 -7.61 -24.09 34.80
CA SER A 125 -8.63 -24.05 35.86
C SER A 125 -10.01 -23.65 35.33
N ILE A 126 -10.07 -23.06 34.12
CA ILE A 126 -11.30 -22.69 33.44
C ILE A 126 -11.65 -23.80 32.44
N PRO A 127 -12.86 -24.38 32.48
CA PRO A 127 -13.27 -25.40 31.51
C PRO A 127 -13.10 -24.88 30.08
N ARG A 128 -12.55 -25.70 29.19
CA ARG A 128 -12.56 -25.44 27.74
C ARG A 128 -14.01 -25.27 27.30
N LYS A 129 -14.45 -24.02 27.16
CA LYS A 129 -15.70 -23.69 26.50
C LYS A 129 -15.56 -24.01 25.01
N LYS A 130 -16.62 -24.49 24.34
CA LYS A 130 -16.63 -24.53 22.87
C LYS A 130 -16.33 -23.13 22.33
N SER A 131 -15.68 -23.00 21.17
CA SER A 131 -15.01 -21.78 20.64
C SER A 131 -15.83 -20.49 20.55
N TYR A 132 -17.08 -20.53 21.00
CA TYR A 132 -18.15 -19.64 20.65
C TYR A 132 -19.12 -19.40 21.81
N GLU A 133 -18.79 -19.68 23.07
CA GLU A 133 -19.72 -19.48 24.18
C GLU A 133 -19.85 -18.03 24.65
N ASP A 134 -18.84 -17.19 24.45
CA ASP A 134 -18.87 -15.76 24.79
C ASP A 134 -19.14 -14.87 23.56
N TYR A 135 -18.79 -15.30 22.34
CA TYR A 135 -19.44 -14.80 21.11
C TYR A 135 -20.92 -15.25 21.06
N ARG A 136 -21.27 -16.40 21.67
CA ARG A 136 -22.66 -16.76 21.98
C ARG A 136 -23.28 -15.81 22.97
N ALA A 137 -22.57 -15.05 23.81
CA ALA A 137 -23.22 -14.10 24.72
C ALA A 137 -23.69 -12.85 23.95
N GLU A 138 -22.89 -12.36 23.01
CA GLU A 138 -23.36 -11.39 22.00
C GLU A 138 -24.45 -12.00 21.13
N LEU A 139 -24.23 -13.19 20.55
CA LEU A 139 -25.29 -13.92 19.86
C LEU A 139 -26.44 -14.34 20.77
N ALA A 140 -26.35 -14.26 22.09
CA ALA A 140 -27.41 -14.60 23.04
C ALA A 140 -28.24 -13.39 23.35
N ASN A 141 -27.66 -12.17 23.37
CA ASN A 141 -28.43 -10.95 23.25
C ASN A 141 -29.17 -10.91 21.91
N ILE A 142 -28.50 -11.35 20.85
CA ILE A 142 -29.09 -11.47 19.50
C ILE A 142 -30.15 -12.56 19.48
N LYS A 143 -29.89 -13.75 20.04
CA LYS A 143 -30.82 -14.88 20.13
C LYS A 143 -31.94 -14.61 21.11
N LYS A 144 -31.75 -13.81 22.16
CA LYS A 144 -32.78 -13.34 23.08
C LYS A 144 -33.68 -12.34 22.37
N LYS A 145 -33.10 -11.37 21.67
CA LYS A 145 -33.85 -10.39 20.85
C LYS A 145 -34.57 -11.08 19.68
N ILE A 146 -33.92 -12.02 19.00
CA ILE A 146 -34.48 -12.89 17.96
C ILE A 146 -35.56 -13.80 18.55
N SER A 147 -35.35 -14.41 19.73
CA SER A 147 -36.34 -15.26 20.40
C SER A 147 -37.56 -14.45 20.89
N GLU A 148 -37.36 -13.22 21.35
CA GLU A 148 -38.43 -12.25 21.65
C GLU A 148 -39.20 -11.85 20.39
N LEU A 149 -38.52 -11.72 19.25
CA LEU A 149 -39.13 -11.47 17.93
C LEU A 149 -39.84 -12.73 17.38
N GLU A 150 -39.31 -13.93 17.63
CA GLU A 150 -39.84 -15.24 17.23
C GLU A 150 -41.07 -15.65 18.03
N LYS A 151 -41.18 -15.26 19.30
CA LYS A 151 -42.39 -15.45 20.12
C LYS A 151 -43.67 -14.85 19.49
N LYS A 152 -43.53 -14.03 18.44
CA LYS A 152 -44.62 -13.47 17.63
C LYS A 152 -44.95 -14.28 16.37
N ARG A 153 -44.22 -15.37 16.07
CA ARG A 153 -44.44 -16.24 14.89
C ARG A 153 -45.17 -17.52 15.27
N LYS A 154 -46.03 -17.99 14.36
CA LYS A 154 -46.83 -19.22 14.50
C LYS A 154 -46.09 -20.51 14.13
N ASP A 155 -44.95 -20.44 13.43
CA ASP A 155 -44.29 -21.63 12.86
C ASP A 155 -42.75 -21.52 12.91
N PRO A 156 -42.03 -22.40 13.64
CA PRO A 156 -40.58 -22.34 13.81
C PRO A 156 -39.83 -23.10 12.69
N SER A 157 -38.98 -22.38 11.96
CA SER A 157 -37.94 -22.98 11.10
C SER A 157 -36.74 -23.45 11.96
N PRO A 158 -36.01 -24.51 11.58
CA PRO A 158 -34.79 -24.93 12.30
C PRO A 158 -33.67 -23.88 12.31
N ILE A 159 -33.68 -22.93 11.36
CA ILE A 159 -32.74 -21.80 11.29
C ILE A 159 -33.54 -20.50 11.40
N SER A 160 -33.16 -19.63 12.33
CA SER A 160 -33.87 -18.38 12.54
C SER A 160 -33.43 -17.31 11.56
N TYR A 161 -34.36 -16.85 10.74
CA TYR A 161 -34.18 -15.65 9.91
C TYR A 161 -34.80 -14.41 10.56
N ALA A 162 -35.27 -14.46 11.81
CA ALA A 162 -35.92 -13.29 12.42
C ALA A 162 -34.95 -12.09 12.48
N PRO A 163 -35.43 -10.85 12.26
CA PRO A 163 -36.84 -10.43 12.12
C PRO A 163 -37.51 -10.75 10.77
N PHE A 164 -36.78 -11.26 9.78
CA PHE A 164 -37.31 -11.56 8.45
C PHE A 164 -38.27 -12.76 8.45
N ALA A 165 -39.29 -12.70 7.61
CA ALA A 165 -40.31 -13.73 7.47
C ALA A 165 -39.77 -15.03 6.88
N SER A 166 -38.71 -15.00 6.07
CA SER A 166 -38.16 -16.20 5.45
C SER A 166 -36.69 -16.03 5.05
N LYS A 167 -36.05 -17.11 4.56
CA LYS A 167 -34.74 -17.04 3.91
C LYS A 167 -34.76 -16.09 2.71
N LEU A 168 -35.80 -16.18 1.88
CA LEU A 168 -35.93 -15.33 0.69
C LEU A 168 -36.09 -13.86 1.07
N ASP A 169 -36.89 -13.58 2.09
CA ASP A 169 -37.06 -12.23 2.64
C ASP A 169 -35.73 -11.65 3.14
N TRP A 170 -34.94 -12.45 3.87
CA TRP A 170 -33.58 -12.08 4.26
C TRP A 170 -32.66 -11.83 3.05
N GLU A 171 -32.66 -12.72 2.05
CA GLU A 171 -31.78 -12.60 0.88
C GLU A 171 -32.08 -11.34 0.05
N VAL A 172 -33.36 -10.99 -0.12
CA VAL A 172 -33.77 -9.77 -0.81
C VAL A 172 -33.37 -8.53 0.00
N ASN A 173 -33.68 -8.49 1.30
CA ASN A 173 -33.30 -7.36 2.16
C ASN A 173 -31.78 -7.17 2.24
N ARG A 174 -31.02 -8.27 2.35
CA ARG A 174 -29.55 -8.25 2.31
C ARG A 174 -29.06 -7.66 1.00
N TRP A 175 -29.58 -8.14 -0.13
CA TRP A 175 -29.17 -7.67 -1.45
C TRP A 175 -29.44 -6.17 -1.64
N LEU A 176 -30.61 -5.68 -1.23
CA LEU A 176 -30.95 -4.25 -1.32
C LEU A 176 -29.96 -3.36 -0.55
N VAL A 177 -29.46 -3.83 0.60
CA VAL A 177 -28.48 -3.11 1.42
C VAL A 177 -27.07 -3.24 0.84
N GLU A 178 -26.64 -4.45 0.46
CA GLU A 178 -25.31 -4.72 -0.07
C GLU A 178 -25.06 -3.98 -1.40
N GLU A 179 -26.08 -3.86 -2.26
CA GLU A 179 -26.01 -3.11 -3.52
C GLU A 179 -26.24 -1.60 -3.35
N GLY A 180 -26.60 -1.13 -2.15
CA GLY A 180 -26.78 0.31 -1.91
C GLY A 180 -27.96 0.94 -2.68
N VAL A 181 -29.04 0.18 -2.90
CA VAL A 181 -30.18 0.66 -3.69
C VAL A 181 -30.82 1.90 -3.04
N SER A 182 -31.03 2.97 -3.82
CA SER A 182 -31.59 4.22 -3.29
C SER A 182 -33.01 4.04 -2.72
N ASP A 183 -33.35 4.82 -1.68
CA ASP A 183 -34.66 4.76 -1.01
C ASP A 183 -35.84 4.83 -2.00
N ASN A 184 -35.74 5.70 -2.99
CA ASN A 184 -36.76 5.86 -4.02
C ASN A 184 -36.87 4.63 -4.94
N ALA A 185 -35.74 4.01 -5.29
CA ALA A 185 -35.74 2.79 -6.08
C ALA A 185 -36.33 1.61 -5.30
N ILE A 186 -36.02 1.49 -4.00
CA ILE A 186 -36.64 0.49 -3.11
C ILE A 186 -38.15 0.70 -3.04
N ASN A 187 -38.61 1.93 -2.81
CA ASN A 187 -40.04 2.23 -2.75
C ASN A 187 -40.76 1.90 -4.07
N ARG A 188 -40.14 2.21 -5.22
CA ARG A 188 -40.69 1.83 -6.54
C ARG A 188 -40.72 0.32 -6.73
N LEU A 189 -39.70 -0.41 -6.30
CA LEU A 189 -39.67 -1.88 -6.36
C LEU A 189 -40.80 -2.49 -5.54
N CYS A 190 -41.00 -2.01 -4.30
CA CYS A 190 -42.07 -2.49 -3.42
C CYS A 190 -43.48 -2.11 -3.93
N ALA A 191 -43.61 -1.09 -4.77
CA ALA A 191 -44.88 -0.65 -5.35
C ALA A 191 -45.31 -1.45 -6.59
N ILE A 192 -44.46 -2.34 -7.13
CA ILE A 192 -44.83 -3.20 -8.25
C ILE A 192 -45.81 -4.27 -7.75
N ASP A 193 -47.00 -4.32 -8.37
CA ASP A 193 -48.07 -5.24 -8.00
C ASP A 193 -47.57 -6.69 -7.94
N GLY A 194 -47.84 -7.32 -6.79
CA GLY A 194 -47.48 -8.70 -6.52
C GLY A 194 -46.05 -8.95 -6.05
N ILE A 195 -45.08 -8.03 -6.19
CA ILE A 195 -43.67 -8.30 -5.80
C ILE A 195 -43.52 -8.67 -4.32
N VAL A 196 -44.00 -7.80 -3.41
CA VAL A 196 -43.87 -8.00 -1.95
C VAL A 196 -44.51 -9.32 -1.53
N LYS A 197 -45.69 -9.63 -2.08
CA LYS A 197 -46.43 -10.87 -1.81
C LYS A 197 -45.73 -12.10 -2.38
N ASN A 198 -45.28 -12.04 -3.64
CA ASN A 198 -44.68 -13.18 -4.34
C ASN A 198 -43.29 -13.54 -3.79
N LEU A 199 -42.54 -12.54 -3.31
CA LEU A 199 -41.26 -12.75 -2.61
C LEU A 199 -41.42 -13.09 -1.13
N GLY A 200 -42.64 -13.00 -0.58
CA GLY A 200 -42.92 -13.26 0.82
C GLY A 200 -42.19 -12.31 1.77
N MET A 201 -42.04 -11.04 1.38
CA MET A 201 -41.32 -10.04 2.16
C MET A 201 -42.15 -9.56 3.36
N SER A 202 -41.51 -9.40 4.53
CA SER A 202 -42.17 -8.79 5.71
C SER A 202 -42.37 -7.27 5.55
N ASP A 203 -41.50 -6.64 4.76
CA ASP A 203 -41.42 -5.19 4.62
C ASP A 203 -41.93 -4.75 3.24
N HIS A 204 -42.58 -3.59 3.20
CA HIS A 204 -43.34 -3.10 2.02
C HIS A 204 -42.89 -1.72 1.54
N ASN A 205 -41.85 -1.15 2.13
CA ASN A 205 -41.21 0.09 1.71
C ASN A 205 -39.81 0.22 2.34
N CYS A 206 -39.02 1.19 1.89
CA CYS A 206 -37.67 1.42 2.41
C CYS A 206 -37.65 1.68 3.93
N TYR A 207 -38.66 2.37 4.47
CA TYR A 207 -38.73 2.66 5.90
C TYR A 207 -38.86 1.39 6.76
N SER A 208 -39.80 0.50 6.40
CA SER A 208 -40.01 -0.79 7.06
C SER A 208 -38.76 -1.67 6.96
N ILE A 209 -38.16 -1.78 5.77
CA ILE A 209 -36.88 -2.47 5.55
C ILE A 209 -35.78 -1.95 6.49
N LYS A 210 -35.55 -0.63 6.52
CA LYS A 210 -34.55 0.00 7.40
C LYS A 210 -34.84 -0.24 8.88
N LYS A 211 -36.12 -0.22 9.28
CA LYS A 211 -36.55 -0.50 10.65
C LYS A 211 -36.29 -1.96 11.04
N THR A 212 -36.50 -2.89 10.13
CA THR A 212 -36.23 -4.32 10.31
C THR A 212 -34.72 -4.57 10.42
N ILE A 213 -33.92 -4.00 9.53
CA ILE A 213 -32.44 -4.08 9.62
C ILE A 213 -31.91 -3.46 10.92
N ASN A 214 -32.48 -2.33 11.36
CA ASN A 214 -32.09 -1.69 12.63
C ASN A 214 -32.40 -2.53 13.88
N GLN A 215 -33.19 -3.61 13.77
CA GLN A 215 -33.39 -4.57 14.85
C GLN A 215 -32.25 -5.60 14.95
N LEU A 216 -31.52 -5.81 13.85
CA LEU A 216 -30.35 -6.69 13.80
C LEU A 216 -29.24 -6.24 14.74
N PRO A 217 -28.28 -7.11 15.06
CA PRO A 217 -27.24 -6.81 16.05
C PRO A 217 -26.20 -5.82 15.54
N ALA A 218 -25.79 -4.88 16.40
CA ALA A 218 -24.65 -4.00 16.13
C ALA A 218 -23.38 -4.50 16.82
N VAL A 219 -22.23 -4.04 16.37
CA VAL A 219 -20.97 -4.17 17.11
C VAL A 219 -21.03 -3.25 18.33
N GLY A 220 -20.87 -3.80 19.53
CA GLY A 220 -20.94 -3.06 20.78
C GLY A 220 -22.27 -2.33 20.98
N ASP A 221 -22.21 -1.15 21.57
CA ASP A 221 -23.37 -0.30 21.85
C ASP A 221 -23.81 0.57 20.64
N GLY A 222 -23.17 0.40 19.48
CA GLY A 222 -23.42 1.21 18.30
C GLY A 222 -22.71 2.56 18.32
N TRP A 223 -23.24 3.53 17.57
CA TRP A 223 -22.65 4.85 17.38
C TRP A 223 -23.25 5.89 18.32
N ASN A 224 -22.39 6.70 18.92
CA ASN A 224 -22.72 7.79 19.82
C ASN A 224 -22.29 9.13 19.21
N ARG A 225 -23.06 10.18 19.50
CA ARG A 225 -22.73 11.56 19.17
C ARG A 225 -22.43 12.30 20.48
N THR A 226 -21.19 12.77 20.63
CA THR A 226 -20.74 13.46 21.83
C THR A 226 -20.27 14.87 21.47
N PRO A 227 -20.85 15.93 22.05
CA PRO A 227 -20.33 17.29 21.90
C PRO A 227 -19.03 17.45 22.70
N ILE A 228 -18.00 17.99 22.07
CA ILE A 228 -16.71 18.33 22.69
C ILE A 228 -16.52 19.85 22.58
N THR A 229 -16.12 20.47 23.67
CA THR A 229 -15.79 21.90 23.75
C THR A 229 -14.31 22.04 24.09
N ILE A 230 -13.63 22.98 23.46
CA ILE A 230 -12.23 23.35 23.76
C ILE A 230 -12.19 24.76 24.32
N ASP A 231 -11.29 25.03 25.28
CA ASP A 231 -10.93 26.39 25.74
C ASP A 231 -12.12 27.31 26.11
N GLU A 232 -13.20 26.75 26.68
CA GLU A 232 -14.45 27.47 26.98
C GLU A 232 -15.09 28.16 25.76
N HIS A 233 -14.72 27.73 24.54
CA HIS A 233 -15.28 28.22 23.30
C HIS A 233 -16.80 27.97 23.28
N PRO A 234 -17.64 28.94 22.85
CA PRO A 234 -19.09 28.80 22.92
C PRO A 234 -19.64 27.69 22.00
N THR A 235 -18.90 27.37 20.93
CA THR A 235 -19.29 26.33 19.96
C THR A 235 -18.80 24.96 20.41
N SER A 236 -19.74 24.02 20.57
CA SER A 236 -19.43 22.59 20.73
C SER A 236 -19.32 21.89 19.38
N TYR A 237 -18.39 20.95 19.28
CA TYR A 237 -18.13 20.17 18.08
C TYR A 237 -18.52 18.71 18.30
N ASN A 238 -19.36 18.17 17.43
CA ASN A 238 -19.83 16.79 17.55
C ASN A 238 -18.75 15.81 17.07
N VAL A 239 -18.29 14.95 17.98
CA VAL A 239 -17.56 13.72 17.66
C VAL A 239 -18.56 12.59 17.54
N TYR A 240 -18.47 11.83 16.46
CA TYR A 240 -19.20 10.58 16.34
C TYR A 240 -18.25 9.44 16.65
N SER A 241 -18.61 8.56 17.56
CA SER A 241 -17.70 7.52 18.04
C SER A 241 -18.46 6.24 18.41
N ARG A 242 -17.72 5.14 18.54
CA ARG A 242 -18.18 3.91 19.20
C ARG A 242 -17.15 3.47 20.22
N ASP A 243 -17.59 2.69 21.21
CA ASP A 243 -16.70 2.19 22.25
C ASP A 243 -15.57 1.35 21.65
N ILE A 244 -14.35 1.81 21.90
CA ILE A 244 -13.13 1.21 21.38
C ILE A 244 -12.90 -0.21 21.95
N LEU A 245 -13.30 -0.47 23.19
CA LEU A 245 -13.14 -1.79 23.81
C LEU A 245 -14.10 -2.81 23.19
N SER A 246 -15.32 -2.40 22.88
CA SER A 246 -16.28 -3.21 22.12
C SER A 246 -15.75 -3.59 20.74
N VAL A 247 -15.05 -2.66 20.06
CA VAL A 247 -14.42 -2.94 18.76
C VAL A 247 -13.24 -3.91 18.90
N ILE A 248 -12.40 -3.76 19.93
CA ILE A 248 -11.31 -4.69 20.23
C ILE A 248 -11.86 -6.08 20.51
N LYS A 249 -12.87 -6.20 21.38
CA LYS A 249 -13.53 -7.47 21.69
C LYS A 249 -14.11 -8.11 20.44
N HIS A 250 -14.77 -7.32 19.59
CA HIS A 250 -15.28 -7.81 18.33
C HIS A 250 -14.15 -8.38 17.47
N LEU A 251 -13.09 -7.62 17.18
CA LEU A 251 -11.97 -8.09 16.35
C LEU A 251 -11.28 -9.33 16.93
N PHE A 252 -11.01 -9.35 18.24
CA PHE A 252 -10.29 -10.43 18.91
C PHE A 252 -11.07 -11.75 18.97
N SER A 253 -12.41 -11.71 18.95
CA SER A 253 -13.27 -12.90 19.09
C SER A 253 -13.76 -13.50 17.77
N ARG A 254 -13.37 -12.94 16.62
CA ARG A 254 -13.86 -13.40 15.30
C ARG A 254 -13.30 -14.78 14.93
N PRO A 255 -14.15 -15.80 14.72
CA PRO A 255 -13.67 -17.13 14.31
C PRO A 255 -12.99 -17.15 12.95
N GLU A 256 -13.31 -16.19 12.07
CA GLU A 256 -12.65 -16.07 10.76
C GLU A 256 -11.15 -15.77 10.88
N PHE A 257 -10.69 -15.28 12.05
CA PHE A 257 -9.28 -14.98 12.31
C PHE A 257 -8.54 -16.09 13.08
N LYS A 258 -9.16 -17.25 13.31
CA LYS A 258 -8.58 -18.31 14.15
C LYS A 258 -7.19 -18.80 13.71
N ASP A 259 -6.91 -18.77 12.41
CA ASP A 259 -5.65 -19.28 11.83
C ASP A 259 -4.68 -18.13 11.49
N THR A 260 -5.06 -16.89 11.83
CA THR A 260 -4.39 -15.66 11.41
C THR A 260 -4.14 -14.72 12.59
N ILE A 261 -4.32 -15.20 13.83
CA ILE A 261 -4.17 -14.41 15.05
C ILE A 261 -3.03 -14.95 15.92
N ALA A 262 -2.17 -14.06 16.40
CA ALA A 262 -1.10 -14.36 17.36
C ALA A 262 -1.43 -13.80 18.75
N TYR A 263 -0.98 -14.51 19.79
CA TYR A 263 -1.27 -14.16 21.20
C TYR A 263 -0.05 -13.65 21.97
N GLY A 264 1.12 -13.68 21.35
CA GLY A 264 2.35 -13.23 21.98
C GLY A 264 3.50 -13.19 21.00
N PRO A 265 4.66 -12.68 21.46
CA PRO A 265 5.84 -12.51 20.63
C PRO A 265 6.44 -13.86 20.21
N GLN A 266 7.07 -13.87 19.05
CA GLN A 266 7.79 -15.00 18.49
C GLN A 266 9.15 -14.53 17.96
N GLU A 267 10.15 -15.37 18.09
CA GLU A 267 11.38 -15.21 17.32
C GLU A 267 11.36 -16.22 16.18
N GLN A 268 11.62 -15.73 14.98
CA GLN A 268 11.66 -16.53 13.77
C GLN A 268 13.06 -16.45 13.20
N TYR A 269 13.59 -17.58 12.77
CA TYR A 269 14.93 -17.68 12.19
C TYR A 269 14.86 -18.40 10.86
N ALA A 270 15.72 -17.99 9.95
CA ALA A 270 15.83 -18.58 8.62
C ALA A 270 16.61 -19.92 8.66
N ASP A 271 17.40 -20.13 9.72
CA ASP A 271 18.23 -21.30 9.93
C ASP A 271 17.99 -21.94 11.30
N LYS A 272 18.33 -23.23 11.40
CA LYS A 272 18.17 -24.03 12.63
C LYS A 272 19.12 -23.59 13.74
N GLU A 273 20.27 -23.07 13.34
CA GLU A 273 21.34 -22.55 14.19
C GLU A 273 20.97 -21.20 14.82
N THR A 274 19.83 -20.62 14.46
CA THR A 274 19.29 -19.35 14.98
C THR A 274 20.20 -18.14 14.75
N THR A 275 20.90 -18.13 13.61
CA THR A 275 21.89 -17.09 13.27
C THR A 275 21.27 -15.93 12.47
N SER A 276 20.22 -16.19 11.70
CA SER A 276 19.55 -15.21 10.83
C SER A 276 18.12 -14.96 11.29
N ARG A 277 17.95 -13.95 12.14
CA ARG A 277 16.64 -13.53 12.66
C ARG A 277 15.77 -12.91 11.56
N LEU A 278 14.51 -13.29 11.51
CA LEU A 278 13.49 -12.81 10.58
C LEU A 278 12.49 -11.86 11.26
N TYR A 279 12.19 -10.75 10.58
CA TYR A 279 11.21 -9.74 10.97
C TYR A 279 10.15 -9.63 9.88
N ASN A 280 8.90 -9.96 10.21
CA ASN A 280 7.78 -9.92 9.26
C ASN A 280 6.49 -9.37 9.87
N GLU A 281 5.98 -9.93 10.96
CA GLU A 281 4.72 -9.56 11.61
C GLU A 281 5.02 -8.78 12.89
N MET A 282 4.02 -8.09 13.44
CA MET A 282 4.23 -7.31 14.67
C MET A 282 4.71 -8.16 15.86
N TRP A 283 4.34 -9.44 15.92
CA TRP A 283 4.80 -10.35 16.97
C TRP A 283 6.24 -10.83 16.79
N THR A 284 6.85 -10.62 15.62
CA THR A 284 8.29 -10.86 15.41
C THR A 284 9.16 -9.67 15.78
N GLY A 285 8.54 -8.49 15.95
CA GLY A 285 9.20 -7.24 16.29
C GLY A 285 9.52 -7.09 17.78
N ASP A 286 10.56 -6.33 18.07
CA ASP A 286 11.10 -6.12 19.41
C ASP A 286 10.15 -5.33 20.31
N TRP A 287 9.28 -4.48 19.75
CA TRP A 287 8.32 -3.71 20.54
C TRP A 287 7.36 -4.61 21.31
N TRP A 288 6.84 -5.66 20.67
CA TRP A 288 5.88 -6.55 21.33
C TRP A 288 6.56 -7.28 22.49
N CYS A 289 7.74 -7.84 22.25
CA CYS A 289 8.51 -8.53 23.28
C CYS A 289 8.77 -7.62 24.50
N ARG A 290 9.28 -6.41 24.27
CA ARG A 290 9.53 -5.42 25.34
C ARG A 290 8.26 -5.04 26.10
N THR A 291 7.15 -4.83 25.39
CA THR A 291 5.87 -4.44 26.00
C THR A 291 5.26 -5.59 26.81
N GLN A 292 5.30 -6.81 26.29
CA GLN A 292 4.81 -8.02 26.96
C GLN A 292 5.54 -8.30 28.27
N VAL A 293 6.86 -8.06 28.31
CA VAL A 293 7.65 -8.16 29.56
C VAL A 293 7.23 -7.10 30.58
N ARG A 294 6.99 -5.86 30.14
CA ARG A 294 6.58 -4.76 31.03
C ARG A 294 5.18 -4.94 31.63
N THR A 295 4.28 -5.66 30.96
CA THR A 295 2.91 -5.90 31.43
C THR A 295 2.74 -7.17 32.25
N SER A 296 3.76 -8.05 32.30
CA SER A 296 3.64 -9.40 32.90
C SER A 296 4.15 -9.52 34.34
N PHE A 297 4.07 -8.46 35.15
CA PHE A 297 4.81 -8.37 36.43
C PHE A 297 4.39 -9.30 37.59
N VAL A 298 3.31 -10.08 37.53
CA VAL A 298 2.95 -11.01 38.62
C VAL A 298 2.18 -12.21 38.07
N ASP A 299 2.79 -13.41 38.00
CA ASP A 299 2.19 -14.75 37.82
C ASP A 299 1.16 -15.02 36.70
N CYS A 300 0.78 -14.00 35.91
CA CYS A 300 -0.26 -14.05 34.89
C CYS A 300 0.34 -14.01 33.49
N ARG A 301 0.04 -15.05 32.72
CA ARG A 301 0.46 -15.24 31.32
C ARG A 301 -0.47 -14.45 30.38
N CYS A 302 -0.26 -13.13 30.36
CA CYS A 302 -1.14 -12.16 29.69
C CYS A 302 -0.88 -12.07 28.18
N THR A 303 -1.81 -11.47 27.42
CA THR A 303 -1.68 -11.21 25.97
C THR A 303 -1.67 -9.70 25.72
N VAL A 304 -0.63 -9.14 25.11
CA VAL A 304 -0.70 -7.76 24.60
C VAL A 304 -1.59 -7.72 23.36
N ILE A 305 -2.42 -6.68 23.26
CA ILE A 305 -3.19 -6.34 22.06
C ILE A 305 -2.61 -5.04 21.50
N PRO A 306 -1.69 -5.12 20.51
CA PRO A 306 -1.15 -3.93 19.87
C PRO A 306 -2.27 -3.22 19.12
N ILE A 307 -2.59 -1.99 19.47
CA ILE A 307 -3.60 -1.17 18.78
C ILE A 307 -2.89 -0.31 17.74
N LEU A 308 -3.34 -0.37 16.48
CA LEU A 308 -2.92 0.57 15.44
C LEU A 308 -4.07 1.52 15.15
N ILE A 309 -3.76 2.82 15.07
CA ILE A 309 -4.73 3.88 14.79
C ILE A 309 -4.26 4.69 13.60
N SER A 310 -5.17 4.95 12.67
CA SER A 310 -4.90 5.84 11.53
C SER A 310 -5.99 6.89 11.44
N THR A 311 -5.55 8.13 11.26
CA THR A 311 -6.39 9.30 10.99
C THR A 311 -5.92 9.94 9.71
N ASP A 312 -6.86 10.34 8.87
CA ASP A 312 -6.58 11.15 7.69
C ASP A 312 -7.84 11.94 7.32
N LYS A 313 -7.67 13.23 7.09
CA LYS A 313 -8.77 14.12 6.71
C LYS A 313 -8.91 14.08 5.19
N THR A 314 -10.06 13.59 4.72
CA THR A 314 -10.29 13.42 3.28
C THR A 314 -11.45 14.27 2.75
N GLN A 315 -11.31 14.76 1.52
CA GLN A 315 -12.36 15.49 0.82
C GLN A 315 -13.36 14.52 0.18
N LEU A 316 -14.66 14.86 0.28
CA LEU A 316 -15.77 14.04 -0.21
C LEU A 316 -16.13 14.34 -1.66
N THR A 317 -15.85 15.56 -2.13
CA THR A 317 -16.13 15.98 -3.50
C THR A 317 -14.94 16.71 -4.11
N SER A 318 -14.68 16.49 -5.40
CA SER A 318 -13.66 17.20 -6.17
C SER A 318 -14.17 18.52 -6.77
N PHE A 319 -15.49 18.75 -6.72
CA PHE A 319 -16.16 19.94 -7.26
C PHE A 319 -16.87 20.68 -6.13
N GLY A 320 -16.76 22.01 -6.14
CA GLY A 320 -17.31 23.01 -5.21
C GLY A 320 -18.17 22.52 -4.04
N GLY A 321 -17.63 22.66 -2.83
CA GLY A 321 -18.29 22.41 -1.54
C GLY A 321 -17.26 21.97 -0.52
N ASP A 322 -17.15 22.66 0.63
CA ASP A 322 -16.24 22.29 1.73
C ASP A 322 -16.74 21.05 2.50
N HIS A 323 -16.94 19.94 1.78
CA HIS A 323 -17.36 18.67 2.35
C HIS A 323 -16.13 17.80 2.56
N ALA A 324 -15.69 17.71 3.81
CA ALA A 324 -14.63 16.84 4.26
C ALA A 324 -15.12 15.95 5.41
N ALA A 325 -14.58 14.74 5.49
CA ALA A 325 -14.75 13.85 6.62
C ALA A 325 -13.38 13.55 7.24
N TYR A 326 -13.38 13.31 8.56
CA TYR A 326 -12.16 13.00 9.29
C TYR A 326 -12.31 11.66 10.03
N PRO A 327 -12.22 10.53 9.32
CA PRO A 327 -12.34 9.20 9.91
C PRO A 327 -11.18 8.85 10.85
N VAL A 328 -11.49 8.04 11.87
CA VAL A 328 -10.51 7.36 12.72
C VAL A 328 -10.67 5.87 12.53
N TYR A 329 -9.64 5.20 12.03
CA TYR A 329 -9.61 3.75 11.84
C TYR A 329 -8.76 3.06 12.90
N MET A 330 -9.12 1.83 13.23
CA MET A 330 -8.34 0.98 14.13
C MET A 330 -8.35 -0.49 13.75
N THR A 331 -7.24 -1.16 14.04
CA THR A 331 -7.07 -2.61 13.99
C THR A 331 -6.20 -3.08 15.15
N ILE A 332 -6.04 -4.40 15.29
CA ILE A 332 -5.16 -5.03 16.28
C ILE A 332 -3.98 -5.74 15.58
N GLY A 333 -2.77 -5.57 16.10
CA GLY A 333 -1.54 -6.18 15.59
C GLY A 333 -1.46 -7.68 15.81
N ASN A 334 -2.40 -8.25 16.56
CA ASN A 334 -2.56 -9.70 16.70
C ASN A 334 -2.96 -10.37 15.38
N ILE A 335 -3.64 -9.67 14.48
CA ILE A 335 -4.07 -10.22 13.19
C ILE A 335 -2.94 -10.05 12.18
N ASP A 336 -2.63 -11.12 11.43
CA ASP A 336 -1.59 -11.09 10.39
C ASP A 336 -1.82 -9.97 9.36
N LYS A 337 -0.74 -9.42 8.83
CA LYS A 337 -0.81 -8.26 7.93
C LYS A 337 -1.51 -8.56 6.60
N GLU A 338 -1.44 -9.78 6.06
CA GLU A 338 -2.13 -10.15 4.80
C GLU A 338 -3.65 -10.21 4.98
N THR A 339 -4.12 -10.53 6.18
CA THR A 339 -5.52 -10.44 6.59
C THR A 339 -5.91 -8.99 6.83
N ARG A 340 -5.07 -8.18 7.50
CA ARG A 340 -5.32 -6.75 7.72
C ARG A 340 -5.39 -5.92 6.43
N LYS A 341 -4.57 -6.23 5.43
CA LYS A 341 -4.56 -5.53 4.13
C LYS A 341 -5.81 -5.75 3.28
N LYS A 342 -6.62 -6.77 3.55
CA LYS A 342 -7.82 -7.09 2.78
C LYS A 342 -9.00 -6.30 3.38
N PRO A 343 -9.55 -5.25 2.73
CA PRO A 343 -10.69 -4.52 3.30
C PRO A 343 -11.88 -5.44 3.58
N SER A 344 -12.08 -6.45 2.74
CA SER A 344 -13.14 -7.46 2.89
C SER A 344 -12.97 -8.39 4.09
N SER A 345 -11.79 -8.48 4.71
CA SER A 345 -11.62 -9.25 5.94
C SER A 345 -12.33 -8.59 7.12
N GLY A 346 -12.52 -7.27 7.07
CA GLY A 346 -13.02 -6.49 8.19
C GLY A 346 -12.10 -6.48 9.40
N ALA A 347 -10.79 -6.64 9.21
CA ALA A 347 -9.80 -6.53 10.30
C ALA A 347 -9.56 -5.08 10.73
N TRP A 348 -9.87 -4.09 9.87
CA TRP A 348 -9.93 -2.68 10.22
C TRP A 348 -11.38 -2.25 10.48
N ARG A 349 -11.55 -1.35 11.47
CA ARG A 349 -12.84 -0.80 11.88
C ARG A 349 -12.74 0.71 12.04
N LEU A 350 -13.73 1.42 11.52
CA LEU A 350 -13.89 2.87 11.71
C LEU A 350 -14.42 3.16 13.12
N ILE A 351 -13.63 3.71 14.03
CA ILE A 351 -14.04 3.95 15.43
C ILE A 351 -14.63 5.35 15.67
N GLY A 352 -14.43 6.29 14.75
CA GLY A 352 -15.01 7.62 14.87
C GLY A 352 -14.93 8.50 13.64
N TYR A 353 -15.69 9.60 13.67
CA TYR A 353 -15.55 10.76 12.79
C TYR A 353 -15.26 11.98 13.65
N LEU A 354 -14.09 12.59 13.44
CA LEU A 354 -13.70 13.82 14.10
C LEU A 354 -14.36 15.03 13.41
N PRO A 355 -14.70 16.08 14.18
CA PRO A 355 -15.11 17.36 13.61
C PRO A 355 -13.92 18.02 12.90
N THR A 356 -14.17 18.65 11.74
CA THR A 356 -13.12 19.33 10.96
C THR A 356 -12.85 20.77 11.43
N GLY A 357 -13.75 21.33 12.25
CA GLY A 357 -13.61 22.65 12.88
C GLY A 357 -13.54 23.82 11.90
N LYS A 358 -14.66 24.51 11.66
CA LYS A 358 -14.70 25.73 10.84
C LYS A 358 -14.39 26.98 11.66
N PHE A 359 -13.20 27.02 12.24
CA PHE A 359 -12.75 28.14 13.08
C PHE A 359 -12.44 29.42 12.28
N ASP A 360 -12.30 29.31 10.96
CA ASP A 360 -11.94 30.44 10.08
C ASP A 360 -13.12 31.42 9.86
N GLU A 361 -14.33 31.05 10.29
CA GLU A 361 -15.56 31.86 10.17
C GLU A 361 -15.78 32.80 11.38
N ASP A 362 -14.98 32.66 12.45
CA ASP A 362 -15.17 33.34 13.75
C ASP A 362 -14.33 34.64 13.92
N GLY A 363 -13.73 35.17 12.85
CA GLY A 363 -12.95 36.42 12.89
C GLY A 363 -11.61 36.32 13.63
N ILE A 364 -11.14 35.11 13.93
CA ILE A 364 -9.84 34.83 14.55
C ILE A 364 -8.73 34.75 13.49
N SER A 365 -7.46 34.91 13.90
CA SER A 365 -6.33 34.77 12.97
C SER A 365 -6.10 33.32 12.56
N ASP A 366 -5.56 33.08 11.36
CA ASP A 366 -5.24 31.74 10.85
C ASP A 366 -4.36 30.92 11.81
N ALA A 367 -3.43 31.60 12.50
CA ALA A 367 -2.57 30.98 13.51
C ALA A 367 -3.34 30.57 14.79
N ALA A 368 -4.33 31.36 15.20
CA ALA A 368 -5.23 30.99 16.29
C ALA A 368 -6.16 29.83 15.87
N ALA A 369 -6.73 29.89 14.66
CA ALA A 369 -7.57 28.82 14.10
C ALA A 369 -6.82 27.49 13.99
N ARG A 370 -5.54 27.52 13.54
CA ARG A 370 -4.69 26.32 13.49
C ARG A 370 -4.46 25.72 14.87
N ARG A 371 -4.15 26.54 15.88
CA ARG A 371 -3.98 26.08 17.28
C ARG A 371 -5.27 25.50 17.85
N ALA A 372 -6.41 26.13 17.59
CA ALA A 372 -7.72 25.61 17.98
C ALA A 372 -8.02 24.25 17.34
N ARG A 373 -7.74 24.07 16.04
CA ARG A 373 -7.87 22.77 15.35
C ARG A 373 -6.98 21.69 15.97
N PHE A 374 -5.73 22.02 16.33
CA PHE A 374 -4.81 21.10 17.00
C PHE A 374 -5.38 20.65 18.36
N ARG A 375 -5.83 21.61 19.19
CA ARG A 375 -6.44 21.29 20.49
C ARG A 375 -7.73 20.49 20.35
N LEU A 376 -8.57 20.81 19.37
CA LEU A 376 -9.78 20.04 19.06
C LEU A 376 -9.44 18.59 18.74
N PHE A 377 -8.43 18.37 17.89
CA PHE A 377 -7.98 17.02 17.55
C PHE A 377 -7.55 16.23 18.79
N HIS A 378 -6.68 16.78 19.64
CA HIS A 378 -6.24 16.09 20.87
C HIS A 378 -7.38 15.87 21.86
N ALA A 379 -8.31 16.82 22.00
CA ALA A 379 -9.49 16.64 22.85
C ALA A 379 -10.39 15.51 22.35
N CYS A 380 -10.67 15.46 21.04
CA CYS A 380 -11.50 14.42 20.44
C CYS A 380 -10.82 13.04 20.50
N MET A 381 -9.53 12.96 20.20
CA MET A 381 -8.76 11.70 20.33
C MET A 381 -8.64 11.25 21.78
N GLY A 382 -8.48 12.19 22.72
CA GLY A 382 -8.45 11.91 24.16
C GLY A 382 -9.76 11.30 24.64
N PHE A 383 -10.89 11.87 24.21
CA PHE A 383 -12.22 11.29 24.47
C PHE A 383 -12.36 9.89 23.88
N LEU A 384 -11.96 9.70 22.62
CA LEU A 384 -12.13 8.43 21.90
C LEU A 384 -11.28 7.30 22.51
N LEU A 385 -10.06 7.61 22.94
CA LEU A 385 -9.09 6.64 23.46
C LEU A 385 -9.09 6.50 24.98
N ALA A 386 -9.87 7.32 25.70
CA ALA A 386 -9.97 7.26 27.17
C ALA A 386 -10.19 5.84 27.73
N PRO A 387 -11.03 4.96 27.13
CA PRO A 387 -11.21 3.61 27.64
C PRO A 387 -9.92 2.75 27.64
N LEU A 388 -8.95 3.04 26.77
CA LEU A 388 -7.66 2.34 26.72
C LEU A 388 -6.78 2.64 27.94
N VAL A 389 -6.98 3.76 28.63
CA VAL A 389 -6.17 4.13 29.80
C VAL A 389 -6.32 3.09 30.91
N LYS A 390 -7.56 2.75 31.26
CA LYS A 390 -7.84 1.73 32.28
C LYS A 390 -7.53 0.33 31.75
N ALA A 391 -8.00 0.01 30.55
CA ALA A 391 -7.83 -1.31 29.97
C ALA A 391 -6.36 -1.70 29.76
N GLY A 392 -5.49 -0.75 29.41
CA GLY A 392 -4.06 -0.98 29.24
C GLY A 392 -3.26 -1.01 30.55
N LYS A 393 -3.82 -0.54 31.67
CA LYS A 393 -3.21 -0.62 33.02
C LYS A 393 -3.63 -1.89 33.74
N ASP A 394 -4.94 -2.15 33.76
CA ASP A 394 -5.55 -3.21 34.56
C ASP A 394 -5.71 -4.52 33.77
N GLY A 395 -5.60 -4.45 32.44
CA GLY A 395 -5.98 -5.55 31.55
C GLY A 395 -7.50 -5.74 31.45
N ILE A 396 -7.93 -6.50 30.44
CA ILE A 396 -9.32 -6.90 30.22
C ILE A 396 -9.37 -8.37 29.82
N THR A 397 -10.42 -9.07 30.22
CA THR A 397 -10.62 -10.47 29.83
C THR A 397 -11.33 -10.53 28.48
N LEU A 398 -10.67 -11.11 27.48
CA LEU A 398 -11.23 -11.35 26.15
C LEU A 398 -11.26 -12.83 25.81
N VAL A 399 -12.13 -13.20 24.87
CA VAL A 399 -12.22 -14.57 24.36
C VAL A 399 -11.66 -14.63 22.97
N ASP A 400 -10.70 -15.52 22.76
CA ASP A 400 -10.07 -15.73 21.48
C ASP A 400 -10.97 -16.52 20.50
N PRO A 401 -10.61 -16.60 19.20
CA PRO A 401 -11.36 -17.36 18.21
C PRO A 401 -11.47 -18.88 18.49
N HIS A 402 -10.65 -19.40 19.40
CA HIS A 402 -10.69 -20.79 19.85
C HIS A 402 -11.58 -20.98 21.09
N GLY A 403 -12.14 -19.90 21.67
CA GLY A 403 -12.98 -19.91 22.87
C GLY A 403 -12.20 -19.85 24.18
N ASN A 404 -10.89 -19.63 24.15
CA ASN A 404 -10.11 -19.50 25.38
C ASN A 404 -10.26 -18.09 25.93
N SER A 405 -10.50 -18.00 27.24
CA SER A 405 -10.42 -16.76 27.99
C SER A 405 -8.95 -16.35 28.14
N ARG A 406 -8.65 -15.08 27.85
CA ARG A 406 -7.31 -14.50 27.92
C ARG A 406 -7.37 -13.16 28.64
N HIS A 407 -6.45 -12.96 29.58
CA HIS A 407 -6.25 -11.65 30.18
C HIS A 407 -5.34 -10.83 29.26
N CYS A 408 -5.89 -9.74 28.72
CA CYS A 408 -5.34 -9.00 27.61
C CYS A 408 -5.08 -7.53 27.95
N TYR A 409 -4.00 -6.95 27.43
CA TYR A 409 -3.63 -5.54 27.62
C TYR A 409 -3.66 -4.80 26.28
N PRO A 410 -4.70 -4.02 25.99
CA PRO A 410 -4.73 -3.13 24.83
C PRO A 410 -3.76 -1.97 24.99
N ILE A 411 -2.74 -1.91 24.13
CA ILE A 411 -1.68 -0.89 24.17
C ILE A 411 -1.56 -0.25 22.79
N LEU A 412 -1.53 1.09 22.72
CA LEU A 412 -1.28 1.80 21.47
C LEU A 412 0.14 1.51 20.98
N ALA A 413 0.24 0.89 19.80
CA ALA A 413 1.47 0.30 19.27
C ALA A 413 1.95 0.94 17.97
N GLY A 414 1.05 1.53 17.19
CA GLY A 414 1.40 2.14 15.91
C GLY A 414 0.43 3.23 15.52
N TYR A 415 0.96 4.32 14.96
CA TYR A 415 0.17 5.41 14.40
C TYR A 415 0.56 5.67 12.94
N PRO A 416 0.06 4.87 12.00
CA PRO A 416 0.28 5.10 10.57
C PRO A 416 -0.46 6.34 10.08
N SER A 417 0.30 7.36 9.71
CA SER A 417 -0.20 8.63 9.17
C SER A 417 0.87 9.33 8.33
N ASP A 418 0.47 10.34 7.55
CA ASP A 418 1.39 11.15 6.76
C ASP A 418 2.16 12.16 7.64
N TYR A 419 3.24 12.76 7.12
CA TYR A 419 4.11 13.62 7.94
C TYR A 419 3.40 14.82 8.62
N PRO A 420 2.52 15.59 7.95
CA PRO A 420 1.71 16.62 8.60
C PRO A 420 0.91 16.08 9.79
N GLU A 421 0.24 14.94 9.62
CA GLU A 421 -0.56 14.29 10.67
C GLU A 421 0.31 13.72 11.79
N GLN A 422 1.48 13.15 11.48
CA GLN A 422 2.46 12.73 12.49
C GLN A 422 2.89 13.90 13.37
N CYS A 423 3.11 15.07 12.77
CA CYS A 423 3.45 16.28 13.51
C CYS A 423 2.29 16.75 14.42
N LEU A 424 1.06 16.69 13.92
CA LEU A 424 -0.15 16.97 14.71
C LEU A 424 -0.21 16.04 15.93
N VAL A 425 -0.12 14.73 15.71
CA VAL A 425 -0.21 13.69 16.76
C VAL A 425 0.87 13.85 17.83
N CYS A 426 2.10 14.14 17.41
CA CYS A 426 3.25 14.25 18.31
C CYS A 426 3.45 15.66 18.89
N THR A 427 2.55 16.62 18.61
CA THR A 427 2.65 18.03 19.01
C THR A 427 3.86 18.77 18.40
N ASN A 428 4.45 18.25 17.33
CA ASN A 428 5.61 18.82 16.64
C ASN A 428 5.21 19.93 15.65
N ARG A 429 6.12 20.89 15.42
CA ARG A 429 5.98 21.88 14.34
C ARG A 429 6.34 21.25 13.01
N GLN A 430 5.39 21.32 12.09
CA GLN A 430 5.52 20.79 10.73
C GLN A 430 6.67 21.44 9.97
N ASN A 431 7.35 20.66 9.13
CA ASN A 431 8.44 21.02 8.20
C ASN A 431 9.77 21.41 8.84
N VAL A 432 9.81 21.61 10.16
CA VAL A 432 11.04 22.02 10.87
C VAL A 432 11.50 21.01 11.91
N SER A 433 10.69 20.00 12.23
CA SER A 433 11.03 19.01 13.26
C SER A 433 10.65 17.59 12.86
N CYS A 434 11.44 16.61 13.32
CA CYS A 434 11.12 15.20 13.18
C CYS A 434 10.25 14.75 14.36
N PRO A 435 9.12 14.06 14.13
CA PRO A 435 8.31 13.47 15.20
C PRO A 435 9.03 12.38 15.99
N LYS A 436 10.13 11.80 15.48
CA LYS A 436 10.82 10.66 16.09
C LYS A 436 12.15 11.03 16.77
N CYS A 437 12.85 12.05 16.28
CA CYS A 437 14.16 12.44 16.79
C CYS A 437 14.33 13.96 16.84
N ASP A 438 15.39 14.43 17.48
CA ASP A 438 15.67 15.84 17.74
C ASP A 438 16.56 16.52 16.68
N THR A 439 16.83 15.87 15.54
CA THR A 439 17.69 16.50 14.51
C THR A 439 17.09 17.80 13.98
N ASP A 440 17.98 18.77 13.75
CA ASP A 440 17.69 20.04 13.09
C ASP A 440 18.17 20.09 11.64
N ASP A 441 18.91 19.07 11.19
CA ASP A 441 19.38 18.93 9.82
C ASP A 441 18.80 17.64 9.20
N PHE A 442 17.91 17.78 8.22
CA PHE A 442 17.33 16.64 7.48
C PHE A 442 18.17 16.20 6.28
N SER A 443 19.27 16.89 6.00
CA SER A 443 20.16 16.58 4.89
C SER A 443 21.19 15.49 5.22
N ILE A 444 21.48 15.24 6.49
CA ILE A 444 22.49 14.24 6.89
C ILE A 444 21.97 12.80 6.79
N ASN A 445 22.89 11.86 6.62
CA ASN A 445 22.60 10.42 6.62
C ASN A 445 22.64 9.85 8.05
N ALA A 446 21.86 10.44 8.95
CA ALA A 446 21.79 10.02 10.34
C ALA A 446 20.44 10.41 10.96
N ALA A 447 20.01 9.64 11.94
CA ALA A 447 18.98 10.05 12.87
C ALA A 447 19.59 10.86 14.02
N GLY A 448 18.83 11.83 14.55
CA GLY A 448 19.14 12.48 15.83
C GLY A 448 18.86 11.54 17.02
N ALA A 449 18.98 12.05 18.24
CA ALA A 449 18.59 11.32 19.42
C ALA A 449 17.06 11.08 19.43
N PRO A 450 16.58 9.90 19.83
CA PRO A 450 15.15 9.63 19.92
C PRO A 450 14.45 10.61 20.85
N ARG A 451 13.32 11.15 20.42
CA ARG A 451 12.45 11.94 21.30
C ARG A 451 11.81 11.04 22.33
N ASN A 452 11.59 11.59 23.52
CA ASN A 452 10.99 10.89 24.65
C ASN A 452 9.66 11.55 25.01
N ALA A 453 8.59 10.76 25.06
CA ALA A 453 7.26 11.27 25.37
C ALA A 453 7.16 11.94 26.75
N ALA A 454 7.87 11.43 27.77
CA ALA A 454 7.87 12.01 29.12
C ALA A 454 8.56 13.39 29.14
N GLU A 455 9.64 13.55 28.37
CA GLU A 455 10.31 14.85 28.22
C GLU A 455 9.43 15.86 27.50
N THR A 456 8.77 15.44 26.42
CA THR A 456 7.80 16.28 25.71
C THR A 456 6.67 16.72 26.64
N LEU A 457 6.13 15.84 27.48
CA LEU A 457 5.09 16.19 28.45
C LEU A 457 5.59 17.20 29.48
N ARG A 458 6.79 16.99 30.05
CA ARG A 458 7.39 17.92 31.01
C ARG A 458 7.50 19.33 30.43
N ILE A 459 8.01 19.45 29.20
CA ILE A 459 8.15 20.75 28.52
C ILE A 459 6.78 21.40 28.28
N LEU A 460 5.77 20.62 27.90
CA LEU A 460 4.40 21.12 27.71
C LEU A 460 3.77 21.57 29.04
N GLU A 461 3.98 20.84 30.13
CA GLU A 461 3.52 21.20 31.47
C GLU A 461 4.17 22.51 31.94
N GLU A 462 5.50 22.62 31.89
CA GLU A 462 6.24 23.83 32.25
C GLU A 462 5.83 25.04 31.40
N ALA A 463 5.62 24.85 30.09
CA ALA A 463 5.12 25.89 29.20
C ALA A 463 3.69 26.33 29.54
N GLY A 464 2.87 25.44 30.12
CA GLY A 464 1.52 25.74 30.59
C GLY A 464 1.49 26.52 31.90
N GLU A 465 2.52 26.39 32.73
CA GLU A 465 2.69 27.12 33.99
C GLU A 465 3.28 28.53 33.80
N CYS A 466 3.85 28.80 32.64
CA CYS A 466 4.44 30.10 32.31
C CYS A 466 3.40 31.23 32.33
N LEU A 467 3.70 32.30 33.07
CA LEU A 467 2.84 33.49 33.15
C LEU A 467 2.87 34.33 31.86
N ARG A 468 3.97 34.26 31.10
CA ARG A 468 4.15 35.01 29.85
C ARG A 468 4.28 34.07 28.67
N LEU A 469 3.71 34.49 27.54
CA LEU A 469 3.84 33.78 26.26
C LEU A 469 5.28 33.75 25.73
N SER A 470 6.13 34.70 26.12
CA SER A 470 7.57 34.68 25.80
C SER A 470 8.26 33.49 26.45
N ASP A 471 8.02 33.31 27.74
CA ASP A 471 8.71 32.31 28.56
C ASP A 471 8.29 30.89 28.09
N ALA A 472 7.01 30.72 27.77
CA ALA A 472 6.51 29.48 27.14
C ALA A 472 7.14 29.22 25.75
N LYS A 473 7.41 30.26 24.96
CA LYS A 473 8.07 30.09 23.65
C LYS A 473 9.52 29.70 23.80
N ASP A 474 10.24 30.26 24.77
CA ASP A 474 11.64 29.94 25.02
C ASP A 474 11.82 28.45 25.37
N LEU A 475 10.80 27.82 25.99
CA LEU A 475 10.75 26.38 26.23
C LEU A 475 10.37 25.56 24.98
N LEU A 476 9.42 26.03 24.17
CA LEU A 476 8.85 25.27 23.06
C LEU A 476 9.60 25.42 21.73
N ASP A 477 10.33 26.52 21.54
CA ASP A 477 11.05 26.83 20.30
C ASP A 477 12.23 25.87 20.06
N PRO A 478 13.12 25.59 21.03
CA PRO A 478 14.23 24.65 20.84
C PRO A 478 13.80 23.23 20.43
N PRO A 479 12.83 22.56 21.10
CA PRO A 479 12.34 21.26 20.67
C PRO A 479 11.35 21.34 19.50
N LYS A 480 11.00 22.55 19.06
CA LYS A 480 10.06 22.86 17.97
C LYS A 480 8.67 22.25 18.18
N LEU A 481 8.10 22.48 19.36
CA LEU A 481 6.80 21.96 19.77
C LEU A 481 5.68 23.01 19.63
N ASN A 482 4.45 22.52 19.45
CA ASN A 482 3.21 23.27 19.57
C ASN A 482 2.63 23.02 20.95
N PHE A 483 2.23 24.08 21.65
CA PHE A 483 1.61 23.95 22.96
C PHE A 483 0.23 23.26 22.86
N ILE A 484 0.10 22.13 23.57
CA ILE A 484 -1.14 21.40 23.81
C ILE A 484 -1.17 21.06 25.30
N SER A 485 -2.19 21.54 26.01
CA SER A 485 -2.28 21.39 27.47
C SER A 485 -2.38 19.93 27.90
N GLU A 486 -3.23 19.15 27.23
CA GLU A 486 -3.36 17.71 27.46
C GLU A 486 -3.32 16.94 26.12
N PRO A 487 -2.14 16.53 25.65
CA PRO A 487 -2.05 15.63 24.51
C PRO A 487 -2.78 14.31 24.81
N PHE A 488 -3.59 13.80 23.86
CA PHE A 488 -4.42 12.60 24.07
C PHE A 488 -3.65 11.36 24.59
N TRP A 489 -2.36 11.27 24.27
CA TRP A 489 -1.50 10.15 24.62
C TRP A 489 -0.87 10.26 26.01
N ALA A 490 -0.97 11.42 26.68
CA ALA A 490 -0.32 11.69 27.97
C ALA A 490 -0.69 10.68 29.07
N LYS A 491 -1.94 10.19 29.04
CA LYS A 491 -2.49 9.27 30.05
C LYS A 491 -2.44 7.80 29.61
N LEU A 492 -2.04 7.50 28.36
CA LEU A 492 -2.03 6.14 27.82
C LEU A 492 -0.88 5.31 28.43
N PRO A 493 -1.15 4.11 28.96
CA PRO A 493 -0.12 3.27 29.55
C PRO A 493 0.84 2.73 28.51
N HIS A 494 2.13 2.66 28.86
CA HIS A 494 3.20 2.09 28.03
C HIS A 494 3.32 2.72 26.62
N CYS A 495 2.81 3.94 26.44
CA CYS A 495 2.83 4.66 25.17
C CYS A 495 3.95 5.69 25.15
N ASP A 496 4.90 5.54 24.23
CA ASP A 496 5.75 6.64 23.79
C ASP A 496 5.36 7.01 22.36
N ILE A 497 4.66 8.15 22.22
CA ILE A 497 4.07 8.58 20.96
C ILE A 497 5.12 8.71 19.84
N HIS A 498 6.33 9.16 20.17
CA HIS A 498 7.40 9.40 19.20
C HIS A 498 7.97 8.07 18.67
N SER A 499 8.02 7.05 19.52
CA SER A 499 8.52 5.72 19.15
C SER A 499 7.55 4.95 18.22
N ILE A 500 6.24 5.16 18.38
CA ILE A 500 5.20 4.42 17.65
C ILE A 500 4.77 5.08 16.33
N ILE A 501 5.33 6.25 16.00
CA ILE A 501 5.19 6.81 14.65
C ILE A 501 5.93 5.88 13.69
N THR A 502 5.19 5.40 12.69
CA THR A 502 5.69 4.41 11.75
C THR A 502 6.02 5.02 10.39
N PRO A 503 7.02 4.49 9.66
CA PRO A 503 7.30 4.88 8.29
C PRO A 503 6.14 4.61 7.36
N ASP A 504 6.08 5.39 6.27
CA ASP A 504 5.02 5.27 5.29
C ASP A 504 5.57 5.28 3.85
N ILE A 505 5.48 4.13 3.18
CA ILE A 505 5.94 3.97 1.79
C ILE A 505 5.18 4.91 0.87
N LEU A 506 3.87 5.12 1.08
CA LEU A 506 3.06 5.88 0.15
C LEU A 506 3.46 7.35 0.12
N HIS A 507 3.39 8.05 1.25
CA HIS A 507 3.60 9.50 1.28
C HIS A 507 5.08 9.90 1.38
N GLN A 508 5.94 9.03 1.94
CA GLN A 508 7.37 9.32 2.09
C GLN A 508 8.19 8.84 0.89
N LEU A 509 7.97 7.62 0.40
CA LEU A 509 8.75 7.08 -0.72
C LEU A 509 8.09 7.37 -2.07
N LEU A 510 6.86 6.90 -2.32
CA LEU A 510 6.24 6.99 -3.65
C LEU A 510 5.83 8.43 -4.01
N GLN A 511 4.95 9.03 -3.21
CA GLN A 511 4.50 10.43 -3.38
C GLN A 511 5.47 11.44 -2.74
N GLY A 512 6.54 10.96 -2.11
CA GLY A 512 7.65 11.77 -1.62
C GLY A 512 8.86 11.65 -2.51
N MET A 513 9.78 10.75 -2.15
CA MET A 513 11.09 10.65 -2.78
C MET A 513 11.06 10.31 -4.28
N VAL A 514 10.22 9.37 -4.74
CA VAL A 514 10.08 9.02 -6.17
C VAL A 514 9.47 10.19 -6.95
N LYS A 515 8.45 10.85 -6.41
CA LYS A 515 7.90 12.08 -7.01
C LYS A 515 8.98 13.15 -7.20
N HIS A 516 9.80 13.39 -6.19
CA HIS A 516 10.92 14.33 -6.27
C HIS A 516 11.98 13.87 -7.27
N LEU A 517 12.34 12.60 -7.25
CA LEU A 517 13.28 11.99 -8.18
C LEU A 517 12.84 12.20 -9.64
N VAL A 518 11.57 11.95 -9.98
CA VAL A 518 11.02 12.20 -11.31
C VAL A 518 11.13 13.68 -11.68
N SER A 519 10.85 14.59 -10.74
CA SER A 519 11.01 16.03 -10.96
C SER A 519 12.46 16.41 -11.28
N TRP A 520 13.43 15.95 -10.49
CA TRP A 520 14.84 16.27 -10.70
C TRP A 520 15.36 15.70 -12.02
N LEU A 521 15.00 14.45 -12.34
CA LEU A 521 15.41 13.81 -13.58
C LEU A 521 14.77 14.44 -14.81
N SER A 522 13.54 14.95 -14.70
CA SER A 522 12.89 15.68 -15.80
C SER A 522 13.60 17.00 -16.12
N LEU A 523 14.26 17.61 -15.15
CA LEU A 523 15.10 18.80 -15.36
C LEU A 523 16.45 18.43 -15.97
N ILE A 524 17.10 17.37 -15.46
CA ILE A 524 18.40 16.90 -15.99
C ILE A 524 18.30 16.42 -17.44
N LEU A 525 17.25 15.63 -17.76
CA LEU A 525 17.13 14.96 -19.05
C LEU A 525 16.27 15.74 -20.08
N SER A 526 15.47 16.71 -19.62
CA SER A 526 14.26 17.24 -20.28
C SER A 526 13.03 16.32 -20.20
N LYS A 527 11.84 16.93 -20.18
CA LYS A 527 10.55 16.22 -20.17
C LYS A 527 10.33 15.47 -21.48
N GLU A 528 10.77 16.06 -22.59
CA GLU A 528 10.59 15.54 -23.95
C GLU A 528 11.34 14.22 -24.14
N GLU A 529 12.61 14.16 -23.73
CA GLU A 529 13.43 12.95 -23.82
C GLU A 529 12.94 11.88 -22.85
N LEU A 530 12.59 12.25 -21.61
CA LEU A 530 12.06 11.29 -20.64
C LEU A 530 10.74 10.67 -21.13
N ASP A 531 9.80 11.50 -21.60
CA ASP A 531 8.55 11.03 -22.20
C ASP A 531 8.79 10.16 -23.43
N PHE A 532 9.74 10.52 -24.30
CA PHE A 532 10.09 9.72 -25.47
C PHE A 532 10.51 8.30 -25.04
N ARG A 533 11.41 8.20 -24.06
CA ARG A 533 11.91 6.90 -23.58
C ARG A 533 10.80 6.05 -22.97
N PHE A 534 9.95 6.64 -22.13
CA PHE A 534 8.79 5.95 -21.55
C PHE A 534 7.79 5.45 -22.62
N LYS A 535 7.57 6.22 -23.70
CA LYS A 535 6.70 5.82 -24.82
C LYS A 535 7.27 4.65 -25.62
N ALA A 536 8.60 4.50 -25.65
CA ALA A 536 9.29 3.48 -26.41
C ALA A 536 9.39 2.12 -25.68
N LEU A 537 9.15 2.09 -24.35
CA LEU A 537 9.27 0.86 -23.55
C LEU A 537 8.24 -0.20 -23.96
N PRO A 538 8.65 -1.48 -24.09
CA PRO A 538 7.71 -2.55 -24.42
C PRO A 538 6.71 -2.79 -23.27
N PRO A 539 5.45 -3.12 -23.59
CA PRO A 539 4.43 -3.33 -22.57
C PRO A 539 4.64 -4.68 -21.85
N ILE A 540 4.50 -4.66 -20.52
CA ILE A 540 4.47 -5.87 -19.68
C ILE A 540 3.25 -5.85 -18.76
N ARG A 541 2.73 -7.02 -18.38
CA ARG A 541 1.45 -7.12 -17.66
C ARG A 541 1.45 -6.41 -16.30
N SER A 542 2.56 -6.53 -15.56
CA SER A 542 2.68 -6.05 -14.17
C SER A 542 2.99 -4.56 -14.06
N CYS A 543 3.03 -3.80 -15.16
CA CYS A 543 3.38 -2.39 -15.16
C CYS A 543 2.58 -1.60 -16.22
N ARG A 544 2.14 -0.40 -15.86
CA ARG A 544 1.46 0.50 -16.79
C ARG A 544 2.42 0.97 -17.89
N HIS A 545 1.94 0.87 -19.13
CA HIS A 545 2.59 1.51 -20.27
C HIS A 545 2.12 2.97 -20.40
N PHE A 546 3.04 3.88 -20.72
CA PHE A 546 2.79 5.32 -20.81
C PHE A 546 2.85 5.82 -22.27
N PRO A 547 1.83 5.54 -23.11
CA PRO A 547 1.88 5.83 -24.55
C PRO A 547 1.89 7.33 -24.88
N ARG A 548 1.53 8.19 -23.91
CA ARG A 548 1.60 9.65 -24.02
C ARG A 548 2.74 10.27 -23.22
N GLY A 549 3.64 9.45 -22.67
CA GLY A 549 4.66 9.90 -21.71
C GLY A 549 4.09 10.07 -20.31
N ILE A 550 4.94 10.50 -19.38
CA ILE A 550 4.60 10.69 -17.97
C ILE A 550 4.31 12.17 -17.65
N SER A 551 4.81 13.09 -18.46
CA SER A 551 4.66 14.54 -18.24
C SER A 551 3.22 15.05 -18.39
N VAL A 552 2.34 14.27 -19.01
CA VAL A 552 0.91 14.59 -19.16
C VAL A 552 0.07 14.25 -17.92
N LEU A 553 0.63 13.50 -16.96
CA LEU A 553 -0.08 13.09 -15.77
C LEU A 553 -0.24 14.28 -14.82
N LYS A 554 -1.47 14.53 -14.37
CA LYS A 554 -1.80 15.50 -13.32
C LYS A 554 -2.29 14.75 -12.10
N ASN A 555 -1.99 15.24 -10.90
CA ASN A 555 -2.36 14.57 -9.64
C ASN A 555 -1.98 13.07 -9.59
N THR A 556 -0.75 12.76 -10.00
CA THR A 556 -0.23 11.38 -10.10
C THR A 556 -0.37 10.62 -8.79
N THR A 557 -1.06 9.48 -8.84
CA THR A 557 -1.34 8.62 -7.68
C THR A 557 -0.09 7.87 -7.20
N GLY A 558 -0.14 7.27 -6.00
CA GLY A 558 0.94 6.39 -5.52
C GLY A 558 1.18 5.19 -6.45
N SER A 559 0.10 4.61 -6.99
CA SER A 559 0.18 3.49 -7.95
C SER A 559 0.90 3.88 -9.25
N GLU A 560 0.71 5.11 -9.72
CA GLU A 560 1.38 5.60 -10.93
C GLU A 560 2.85 5.92 -10.67
N HIS A 561 3.20 6.53 -9.53
CA HIS A 561 4.61 6.71 -9.14
C HIS A 561 5.34 5.36 -8.99
N ARG A 562 4.67 4.33 -8.49
CA ARG A 562 5.20 2.97 -8.41
C ARG A 562 5.52 2.43 -9.82
N ASP A 563 4.59 2.57 -10.77
CA ASP A 563 4.81 2.13 -12.15
C ASP A 563 5.85 2.95 -12.93
N ILE A 564 6.01 4.24 -12.59
CA ILE A 564 7.11 5.07 -13.09
C ILE A 564 8.44 4.55 -12.52
N GLY A 565 8.53 4.32 -11.20
CA GLY A 565 9.72 3.81 -10.53
C GLY A 565 10.23 2.50 -11.11
N LYS A 566 9.32 1.57 -11.45
CA LYS A 566 9.65 0.28 -12.11
C LYS A 566 10.41 0.43 -13.43
N GLN A 567 10.26 1.55 -14.12
CA GLN A 567 10.77 1.77 -15.48
C GLN A 567 11.87 2.84 -15.55
N LEU A 568 11.95 3.68 -14.52
CA LEU A 568 12.73 4.91 -14.50
C LEU A 568 14.22 4.67 -14.77
N MET A 569 14.85 3.72 -14.07
CA MET A 569 16.30 3.49 -14.18
C MET A 569 16.74 3.25 -15.63
N GLY A 570 16.04 2.38 -16.37
CA GLY A 570 16.43 2.07 -17.75
C GLY A 570 16.22 3.24 -18.72
N CYS A 571 15.33 4.18 -18.41
CA CYS A 571 15.19 5.43 -19.17
C CYS A 571 16.37 6.40 -18.95
N LEU A 572 17.20 6.23 -17.92
CA LEU A 572 18.28 7.15 -17.62
C LEU A 572 19.62 6.75 -18.25
N ILE A 573 19.82 5.45 -18.46
CA ILE A 573 21.12 4.92 -18.90
C ILE A 573 21.51 5.51 -20.26
N GLY A 574 22.77 5.94 -20.38
CA GLY A 574 23.34 6.55 -21.58
C GLY A 574 23.01 8.03 -21.79
N LYS A 575 22.39 8.71 -20.82
CA LYS A 575 22.12 10.17 -20.91
C LYS A 575 22.44 10.97 -19.67
N VAL A 576 22.44 10.33 -18.51
CA VAL A 576 22.81 10.99 -17.25
C VAL A 576 24.11 10.43 -16.74
N ASP A 577 24.82 11.21 -15.94
CA ASP A 577 26.07 10.82 -15.31
C ASP A 577 25.90 9.63 -14.35
N ASP A 578 26.97 8.85 -14.20
CA ASP A 578 27.00 7.68 -13.32
C ASP A 578 26.63 8.01 -11.86
N SER A 579 26.98 9.20 -11.36
CA SER A 579 26.60 9.60 -10.00
C SER A 579 25.08 9.82 -9.86
N VAL A 580 24.40 10.32 -10.91
CA VAL A 580 22.94 10.41 -10.96
C VAL A 580 22.31 9.02 -11.00
N LEU A 581 22.90 8.10 -11.77
CA LEU A 581 22.47 6.70 -11.81
C LEU A 581 22.61 6.03 -10.43
N ARG A 582 23.76 6.16 -9.77
CA ARG A 582 23.99 5.59 -8.43
C ARG A 582 23.05 6.16 -7.38
N ALA A 583 22.81 7.48 -7.39
CA ALA A 583 21.85 8.10 -6.50
C ALA A 583 20.43 7.56 -6.76
N THR A 584 20.02 7.50 -8.03
CA THR A 584 18.73 6.93 -8.41
C THR A 584 18.59 5.47 -8.00
N ARG A 585 19.63 4.66 -8.20
CA ARG A 585 19.71 3.26 -7.79
C ARG A 585 19.54 3.13 -6.29
N GLY A 586 20.30 3.87 -5.50
CA GLY A 586 20.21 3.80 -4.03
C GLY A 586 18.79 4.07 -3.52
N LEU A 587 18.09 5.05 -4.11
CA LEU A 587 16.71 5.34 -3.72
C LEU A 587 15.70 4.27 -4.19
N LEU A 588 15.86 3.74 -5.41
CA LEU A 588 15.00 2.66 -5.91
C LEU A 588 15.26 1.37 -5.12
N ASP A 589 16.51 0.97 -4.91
CA ASP A 589 16.85 -0.21 -4.11
C ASP A 589 16.26 -0.09 -2.69
N PHE A 590 16.38 1.09 -2.06
CA PHE A 590 15.74 1.36 -0.76
C PHE A 590 14.22 1.16 -0.82
N LEU A 591 13.54 1.66 -1.86
CA LEU A 591 12.09 1.50 -2.03
C LEU A 591 11.68 0.02 -2.16
N TYR A 592 12.42 -0.77 -2.93
CA TYR A 592 12.10 -2.19 -3.12
C TYR A 592 12.36 -2.98 -1.84
N LEU A 593 13.50 -2.74 -1.18
CA LEU A 593 13.82 -3.33 0.11
C LEU A 593 12.78 -2.95 1.17
N ALA A 594 12.38 -1.68 1.25
CA ALA A 594 11.33 -1.24 2.19
C ALA A 594 9.98 -1.91 1.94
N SER A 595 9.74 -2.38 0.71
CA SER A 595 8.53 -3.09 0.29
C SER A 595 8.60 -4.61 0.49
N TYR A 596 9.67 -5.14 1.10
CA TYR A 596 9.75 -6.56 1.45
C TYR A 596 8.72 -6.89 2.55
N LYS A 597 8.25 -8.13 2.50
CA LYS A 597 7.32 -8.74 3.46
C LYS A 597 8.03 -9.56 4.54
N SER A 598 9.33 -9.79 4.41
CA SER A 598 10.17 -10.39 5.44
C SER A 598 11.59 -9.84 5.34
N HIS A 599 12.19 -9.51 6.48
CA HIS A 599 13.54 -9.00 6.57
C HIS A 599 14.42 -9.89 7.45
N SER A 600 15.63 -10.17 6.99
CA SER A 600 16.72 -10.71 7.80
C SER A 600 17.67 -9.60 8.21
N THR A 601 18.61 -9.87 9.11
CA THR A 601 19.71 -8.93 9.42
C THR A 601 20.46 -8.50 8.16
N GLU A 602 20.65 -9.41 7.21
CA GLU A 602 21.32 -9.13 5.93
C GLU A 602 20.50 -8.19 5.03
N THR A 603 19.19 -8.40 4.87
CA THR A 603 18.40 -7.50 4.02
C THR A 603 18.16 -6.13 4.65
N LEU A 604 18.20 -6.02 5.97
CA LEU A 604 18.27 -4.72 6.66
C LEU A 604 19.60 -4.01 6.39
N GLN A 605 20.71 -4.75 6.34
CA GLN A 605 22.00 -4.17 5.94
C GLN A 605 21.96 -3.70 4.48
N TYR A 606 21.37 -4.46 3.57
CA TYR A 606 21.15 -4.00 2.18
C TYR A 606 20.33 -2.71 2.11
N MET A 607 19.31 -2.58 2.96
CA MET A 607 18.51 -1.35 3.02
C MET A 607 19.35 -0.16 3.50
N LYS A 608 20.23 -0.37 4.48
CA LYS A 608 21.17 0.65 4.98
C LYS A 608 22.16 1.05 3.88
N ASP A 609 22.71 0.08 3.15
CA ASP A 609 23.67 0.32 2.08
C ASP A 609 23.05 1.07 0.90
N ALA A 610 21.79 0.78 0.56
CA ALA A 610 21.04 1.52 -0.44
C ALA A 610 20.86 3.01 -0.06
N LEU A 611 20.56 3.28 1.22
CA LEU A 611 20.45 4.66 1.72
C LEU A 611 21.81 5.36 1.74
N ASN A 612 22.87 4.67 2.16
CA ASN A 612 24.24 5.18 2.11
C ASN A 612 24.65 5.55 0.67
N LEU A 613 24.34 4.68 -0.29
CA LEU A 613 24.62 4.93 -1.70
C LEU A 613 23.90 6.18 -2.22
N PHE A 614 22.63 6.37 -1.84
CA PHE A 614 21.88 7.58 -2.17
C PHE A 614 22.56 8.81 -1.57
N HIS A 615 22.85 8.83 -0.27
CA HIS A 615 23.45 9.99 0.39
C HIS A 615 24.85 10.33 -0.13
N ALA A 616 25.65 9.33 -0.50
CA ALA A 616 26.97 9.53 -1.11
C ALA A 616 26.90 10.22 -2.49
N ASN A 617 25.79 10.05 -3.23
CA ASN A 617 25.69 10.51 -4.62
C ASN A 617 24.63 11.59 -4.86
N LYS A 618 23.71 11.86 -3.92
CA LYS A 618 22.55 12.76 -4.14
C LYS A 618 22.90 14.18 -4.57
N ASN A 619 24.09 14.67 -4.21
CA ASN A 619 24.57 15.99 -4.66
C ASN A 619 24.73 16.08 -6.18
N ALA A 620 24.78 14.95 -6.89
CA ALA A 620 24.71 14.90 -8.34
C ALA A 620 23.45 15.58 -8.91
N PHE A 621 22.30 15.47 -8.23
CA PHE A 621 21.07 16.13 -8.71
C PHE A 621 21.21 17.65 -8.71
N PHE A 622 21.95 18.24 -7.77
CA PHE A 622 22.26 19.67 -7.80
C PHE A 622 23.30 20.00 -8.88
N ARG A 623 24.41 19.25 -8.94
CA ARG A 623 25.50 19.48 -9.91
C ARG A 623 25.04 19.48 -11.37
N TYR A 624 24.05 18.64 -11.70
CA TYR A 624 23.53 18.51 -13.06
C TYR A 624 22.22 19.28 -13.30
N GLY A 625 21.86 20.24 -12.43
CA GLY A 625 20.72 21.14 -12.65
C GLY A 625 19.34 20.51 -12.42
N GLY A 626 19.27 19.38 -11.71
CA GLY A 626 18.00 18.78 -11.26
C GLY A 626 17.39 19.46 -10.03
N ARG A 627 18.15 20.32 -9.35
CA ARG A 627 17.75 21.09 -8.17
C ARG A 627 18.48 22.43 -8.14
N ASP A 628 17.81 23.45 -7.59
CA ASP A 628 18.39 24.80 -7.42
C ASP A 628 19.30 24.91 -6.19
N SER A 629 19.14 24.00 -5.22
CA SER A 629 19.93 23.98 -3.99
C SER A 629 20.57 22.62 -3.75
N ALA A 630 21.82 22.66 -3.27
CA ALA A 630 22.57 21.51 -2.78
C ALA A 630 22.00 20.97 -1.45
N SER A 631 21.21 21.77 -0.71
CA SER A 631 20.60 21.32 0.53
C SER A 631 19.46 20.35 0.26
N PHE A 632 19.48 19.22 0.97
CA PHE A 632 18.41 18.22 1.00
C PHE A 632 17.65 18.26 2.34
N ASP A 633 17.52 19.45 2.91
CA ASP A 633 16.88 19.64 4.22
C ASP A 633 15.35 19.62 4.11
N TYR A 634 14.77 18.42 4.03
CA TYR A 634 13.32 18.25 4.09
C TYR A 634 12.91 16.93 4.75
N PRO A 635 11.79 16.90 5.49
CA PRO A 635 11.43 15.78 6.36
C PRO A 635 11.28 14.43 5.65
N LYS A 636 10.80 14.43 4.40
CA LYS A 636 10.56 13.19 3.63
C LYS A 636 11.85 12.43 3.31
N LEU A 637 13.00 13.11 3.19
CA LEU A 637 14.28 12.41 3.06
C LEU A 637 14.72 11.87 4.41
N HIS A 638 14.68 12.70 5.45
CA HIS A 638 15.10 12.30 6.79
C HIS A 638 14.28 11.13 7.34
N SER A 639 12.99 11.00 6.97
CA SER A 639 12.15 9.89 7.41
C SER A 639 12.70 8.51 7.03
N LEU A 640 13.54 8.41 5.98
CA LEU A 640 14.17 7.15 5.56
C LEU A 640 15.12 6.60 6.62
N GLN A 641 15.68 7.45 7.49
CA GLN A 641 16.57 7.05 8.59
C GLN A 641 15.86 6.17 9.65
N HIS A 642 14.52 6.22 9.69
CA HIS A 642 13.72 5.55 10.72
C HIS A 642 13.15 4.19 10.28
N TYR A 643 13.33 3.78 9.01
CA TYR A 643 12.74 2.56 8.47
C TYR A 643 13.26 1.31 9.16
N ILE A 644 14.58 1.15 9.24
CA ILE A 644 15.21 -0.06 9.81
C ILE A 644 14.78 -0.25 11.26
N GLN A 645 14.85 0.79 12.08
CA GLN A 645 14.45 0.70 13.48
C GLN A 645 12.96 0.35 13.62
N SER A 646 12.09 0.92 12.79
CA SER A 646 10.67 0.56 12.79
C SER A 646 10.40 -0.87 12.30
N ILE A 647 11.22 -1.41 11.40
CA ILE A 647 11.12 -2.82 10.99
C ILE A 647 11.51 -3.74 12.14
N LEU A 648 12.59 -3.43 12.85
CA LEU A 648 13.02 -4.17 14.04
C LEU A 648 11.93 -4.16 15.13
N ASP A 649 11.30 -3.00 15.35
CA ASP A 649 10.30 -2.85 16.41
C ASP A 649 8.93 -3.45 16.07
N PHE A 650 8.46 -3.28 14.83
CA PHE A 650 7.06 -3.55 14.47
C PHE A 650 6.88 -4.55 13.32
N GLY A 651 7.97 -5.17 12.84
CA GLY A 651 7.95 -5.97 11.62
C GLY A 651 7.93 -5.11 10.35
N THR A 652 7.78 -5.76 9.19
CA THR A 652 7.88 -5.08 7.88
C THR A 652 6.84 -3.97 7.70
N THR A 653 7.13 -3.00 6.83
CA THR A 653 6.38 -1.73 6.67
C THR A 653 4.91 -1.91 6.29
N ASP A 654 4.60 -3.01 5.63
CA ASP A 654 3.28 -3.40 5.20
C ASP A 654 2.34 -3.81 6.35
N ASN A 655 2.85 -3.87 7.59
CA ASN A 655 2.06 -3.92 8.82
C ASN A 655 1.37 -2.59 9.16
N TYR A 656 1.90 -1.46 8.68
CA TYR A 656 1.50 -0.12 9.13
C TYR A 656 1.58 0.92 7.98
N ASN A 657 1.39 0.49 6.75
CA ASN A 657 1.37 1.40 5.60
C ASN A 657 -0.03 2.05 5.42
N THR A 658 -0.07 3.36 5.15
CA THR A 658 -1.32 4.12 4.97
C THR A 658 -2.09 3.76 3.70
N GLU A 659 -1.49 3.03 2.74
CA GLU A 659 -2.22 2.51 1.56
C GLU A 659 -3.47 1.71 1.97
N THR A 660 -3.41 1.00 3.10
CA THR A 660 -4.56 0.22 3.59
C THR A 660 -5.70 1.15 3.98
N THR A 661 -5.43 2.20 4.76
CA THR A 661 -6.45 3.12 5.29
C THR A 661 -6.95 4.08 4.21
N GLU A 662 -6.11 4.46 3.24
CA GLU A 662 -6.57 5.20 2.04
C GLU A 662 -7.59 4.37 1.23
N ARG A 663 -7.38 3.05 1.11
CA ARG A 663 -8.37 2.17 0.47
C ARG A 663 -9.68 2.09 1.27
N LEU A 664 -9.62 2.21 2.59
CA LEU A 664 -10.81 2.24 3.45
C LEU A 664 -11.64 3.53 3.26
N HIS A 665 -11.04 4.65 2.84
CA HIS A 665 -11.81 5.85 2.51
C HIS A 665 -12.82 5.61 1.40
N ILE A 666 -12.55 4.73 0.45
CA ILE A 666 -13.52 4.40 -0.60
C ILE A 666 -14.80 3.85 0.04
N ASP A 667 -14.68 2.84 0.89
CA ASP A 667 -15.85 2.10 1.41
C ASP A 667 -16.52 2.85 2.56
N PHE A 668 -15.74 3.40 3.49
CA PHE A 668 -16.27 4.01 4.72
C PHE A 668 -16.61 5.48 4.56
N VAL A 669 -16.02 6.17 3.59
CA VAL A 669 -16.18 7.62 3.44
C VAL A 669 -16.88 7.99 2.14
N LYS A 670 -16.30 7.62 0.98
CA LYS A 670 -16.80 8.03 -0.33
C LYS A 670 -18.11 7.35 -0.70
N HIS A 671 -18.16 6.01 -0.67
CA HIS A 671 -19.39 5.26 -0.90
C HIS A 671 -20.45 5.64 0.14
N ALA A 672 -20.09 5.74 1.42
CA ALA A 672 -21.05 6.16 2.44
C ALA A 672 -21.64 7.55 2.15
N TYR A 673 -20.83 8.50 1.69
CA TYR A 673 -21.26 9.84 1.32
C TYR A 673 -22.15 9.86 0.07
N GLU A 674 -21.84 9.05 -0.94
CA GLU A 674 -22.66 8.86 -2.15
C GLU A 674 -24.08 8.38 -1.85
N HIS A 675 -24.28 7.68 -0.73
CA HIS A 675 -25.59 7.19 -0.27
C HIS A 675 -26.33 8.17 0.65
N THR A 676 -25.87 9.43 0.74
CA THR A 676 -26.54 10.49 1.52
C THR A 676 -27.26 11.49 0.62
N ASN A 677 -28.07 12.36 1.22
CA ASN A 677 -28.60 13.54 0.53
C ASN A 677 -27.61 14.72 0.45
N HIS A 678 -26.35 14.52 0.85
CA HIS A 678 -25.27 15.50 0.90
C HIS A 678 -25.49 16.72 1.83
N LYS A 679 -26.49 16.67 2.73
CA LYS A 679 -26.74 17.68 3.77
C LYS A 679 -26.63 17.04 5.15
N ASN A 680 -25.84 17.63 6.06
CA ASN A 680 -25.58 17.03 7.39
C ASN A 680 -25.23 15.53 7.27
N PHE A 681 -24.33 15.22 6.34
CA PHE A 681 -24.16 13.90 5.77
C PHE A 681 -23.54 12.86 6.73
N ILE A 682 -22.77 13.28 7.75
CA ILE A 682 -22.07 12.36 8.66
C ILE A 682 -23.05 11.41 9.38
N GLU A 683 -24.18 11.92 9.89
CA GLU A 683 -25.20 11.08 10.55
C GLU A 683 -25.81 10.05 9.59
N GLN A 684 -26.02 10.45 8.33
CA GLN A 684 -26.53 9.56 7.29
C GLN A 684 -25.51 8.49 6.89
N MET A 685 -24.23 8.88 6.75
CA MET A 685 -23.12 7.94 6.51
C MET A 685 -23.06 6.89 7.61
N ILE A 686 -23.10 7.31 8.88
CA ILE A 686 -23.09 6.41 10.03
C ILE A 686 -24.28 5.45 10.01
N ALA A 687 -25.49 5.97 9.75
CA ALA A 687 -26.68 5.13 9.68
C ALA A 687 -26.62 4.10 8.54
N TRP A 688 -26.02 4.45 7.40
CA TRP A 688 -25.79 3.54 6.28
C TRP A 688 -24.75 2.47 6.64
N LEU A 689 -23.58 2.87 7.16
CA LEU A 689 -22.51 1.96 7.59
C LEU A 689 -22.98 0.99 8.67
N ALA A 690 -23.73 1.46 9.66
CA ALA A 690 -24.27 0.62 10.72
C ALA A 690 -25.21 -0.48 10.19
N ARG A 691 -25.97 -0.20 9.11
CA ARG A 691 -26.84 -1.20 8.47
C ARG A 691 -26.05 -2.25 7.70
N ILE A 692 -25.02 -1.84 6.96
CA ILE A 692 -24.11 -2.78 6.26
C ILE A 692 -23.43 -3.71 7.27
N GLU A 693 -22.93 -3.16 8.38
CA GLU A 693 -22.28 -3.95 9.43
C GLU A 693 -23.26 -4.95 10.07
N ARG A 694 -24.48 -4.50 10.41
CA ARG A 694 -25.57 -5.36 10.92
C ARG A 694 -25.90 -6.52 9.98
N VAL A 695 -26.02 -6.22 8.68
CA VAL A 695 -26.26 -7.22 7.64
C VAL A 695 -25.10 -8.22 7.54
N GLY A 696 -23.85 -7.75 7.58
CA GLY A 696 -22.67 -8.61 7.57
C GLY A 696 -22.56 -9.54 8.78
N LEU A 697 -22.88 -9.02 9.98
CA LEU A 697 -22.92 -9.83 11.21
C LEU A 697 -24.01 -10.90 11.14
N PHE A 698 -25.22 -10.52 10.71
CA PHE A 698 -26.32 -11.48 10.60
C PHE A 698 -26.07 -12.54 9.52
N LYS A 699 -25.45 -12.17 8.40
CA LYS A 699 -24.99 -13.12 7.36
C LYS A 699 -24.04 -14.16 7.94
N SER A 700 -23.08 -13.72 8.75
CA SER A 700 -22.12 -14.61 9.43
C SER A 700 -22.83 -15.54 10.41
N PHE A 701 -23.77 -15.01 11.19
CA PHE A 701 -24.62 -15.80 12.09
C PHE A 701 -25.43 -16.89 11.36
N VAL A 702 -26.13 -16.54 10.28
CA VAL A 702 -26.92 -17.49 9.47
C VAL A 702 -26.03 -18.58 8.88
N ASN A 703 -24.87 -18.22 8.32
CA ASN A 703 -23.90 -19.19 7.78
C ASN A 703 -23.41 -20.16 8.86
N TYR A 704 -23.20 -19.67 10.08
CA TYR A 704 -22.84 -20.51 11.21
C TYR A 704 -23.97 -21.46 11.63
N GLN A 705 -25.21 -20.98 11.72
CA GLN A 705 -26.37 -21.84 12.04
C GLN A 705 -26.55 -22.96 11.01
N GLN A 706 -26.27 -22.70 9.74
CA GLN A 706 -26.38 -23.68 8.65
C GLN A 706 -25.27 -24.73 8.69
N ASN A 707 -24.02 -24.33 8.94
CA ASN A 707 -22.86 -25.19 8.75
C ASN A 707 -22.26 -25.75 10.05
N GLY A 708 -22.74 -25.30 11.22
CA GLY A 708 -22.16 -25.65 12.53
C GLY A 708 -20.77 -25.04 12.80
N ALA A 709 -20.17 -24.40 11.80
CA ALA A 709 -18.92 -23.66 11.84
C ALA A 709 -18.96 -22.55 10.78
N LEU A 710 -18.20 -21.47 10.97
CA LEU A 710 -17.99 -20.51 9.90
C LEU A 710 -17.07 -21.13 8.83
N PRO A 711 -17.27 -20.81 7.53
CA PRO A 711 -16.33 -21.20 6.49
C PRO A 711 -14.94 -20.72 6.89
N LEU A 712 -14.02 -21.67 7.07
CA LEU A 712 -12.64 -21.31 7.35
C LEU A 712 -12.06 -20.61 6.11
N PRO A 713 -11.18 -19.62 6.28
CA PRO A 713 -10.35 -19.18 5.19
C PRO A 713 -9.71 -20.43 4.56
N LYS A 714 -9.81 -20.59 3.24
CA LYS A 714 -9.09 -21.68 2.57
C LYS A 714 -7.60 -21.47 2.85
N ARG A 715 -7.03 -22.28 3.74
CA ARG A 715 -5.59 -22.35 3.93
C ARG A 715 -5.03 -22.90 2.62
N VAL A 716 -4.04 -22.23 2.04
CA VAL A 716 -3.32 -22.75 0.88
C VAL A 716 -2.41 -23.85 1.43
N THR A 717 -2.93 -25.07 1.57
CA THR A 717 -2.26 -26.15 2.33
C THR A 717 -1.14 -26.84 1.56
N THR A 718 -0.98 -26.54 0.28
CA THR A 718 0.12 -27.04 -0.56
C THR A 718 0.25 -26.07 -1.72
N ARG A 719 1.17 -25.11 -1.63
CA ARG A 719 1.49 -24.26 -2.78
C ARG A 719 2.19 -25.12 -3.82
N VAL A 720 1.68 -25.10 -5.04
CA VAL A 720 2.45 -25.59 -6.19
C VAL A 720 3.58 -24.58 -6.39
N LYS A 721 4.85 -24.97 -6.18
CA LYS A 721 6.02 -24.08 -6.26
C LYS A 721 6.04 -23.26 -7.57
N HIS A 722 5.54 -23.86 -8.67
CA HIS A 722 5.33 -23.20 -9.95
C HIS A 722 4.27 -23.93 -10.78
N GLN A 723 3.26 -23.22 -11.29
CA GLN A 723 2.23 -23.78 -12.16
C GLN A 723 2.06 -22.97 -13.43
N GLN A 724 1.82 -23.66 -14.54
CA GLN A 724 1.53 -23.07 -15.85
C GLN A 724 0.07 -23.32 -16.21
N VAL A 725 -0.63 -22.28 -16.65
CA VAL A 725 -2.05 -22.35 -17.01
C VAL A 725 -2.25 -21.75 -18.40
N LEU A 726 -2.67 -22.61 -19.33
CA LEU A 726 -3.02 -22.26 -20.70
C LEU A 726 -4.54 -22.11 -20.87
N ALA A 727 -4.96 -21.59 -22.02
CA ALA A 727 -6.38 -21.54 -22.37
C ALA A 727 -6.90 -22.96 -22.63
N LEU A 728 -8.14 -23.24 -22.20
CA LEU A 728 -8.79 -24.55 -22.35
C LEU A 728 -8.92 -25.01 -23.81
N HIS A 729 -9.02 -24.05 -24.74
CA HIS A 729 -9.19 -24.31 -26.17
C HIS A 729 -8.05 -23.68 -26.98
N ALA A 730 -7.15 -24.52 -27.48
CA ALA A 730 -6.13 -24.13 -28.45
C ALA A 730 -6.74 -23.97 -29.85
N THR A 731 -6.10 -23.18 -30.71
CA THR A 731 -6.46 -23.13 -32.13
C THR A 731 -5.47 -24.00 -32.91
N VAL A 732 -5.97 -24.95 -33.69
CA VAL A 732 -5.11 -25.83 -34.49
C VAL A 732 -4.77 -25.14 -35.81
N PHE A 733 -3.49 -25.04 -36.13
CA PHE A 733 -2.99 -24.45 -37.38
C PHE A 733 -2.00 -25.39 -38.07
N ALA A 734 -1.94 -25.30 -39.40
CA ALA A 734 -0.90 -25.95 -40.19
C ALA A 734 0.46 -25.28 -39.93
N VAL A 735 1.55 -26.06 -39.88
CA VAL A 735 2.91 -25.57 -39.61
C VAL A 735 3.34 -24.49 -40.61
N GLU A 736 2.99 -24.65 -41.89
CA GLU A 736 3.24 -23.62 -42.91
C GLU A 736 2.53 -22.30 -42.62
N HIS A 737 1.28 -22.38 -42.13
CA HIS A 737 0.51 -21.19 -41.77
C HIS A 737 1.11 -20.51 -40.54
N ILE A 738 1.52 -21.28 -39.53
CA ILE A 738 2.20 -20.77 -38.33
C ILE A 738 3.48 -20.04 -38.72
N THR A 739 4.30 -20.66 -39.59
CA THR A 739 5.58 -20.12 -40.06
C THR A 739 5.42 -18.73 -40.68
N LYS A 740 4.41 -18.57 -41.56
CA LYS A 740 4.09 -17.29 -42.20
C LYS A 740 3.47 -16.29 -41.23
N LEU A 741 2.57 -16.75 -40.36
CA LEU A 741 1.81 -15.89 -39.46
C LEU A 741 2.70 -15.28 -38.36
N HIS A 742 3.61 -16.08 -37.80
CA HIS A 742 4.51 -15.66 -36.72
C HIS A 742 5.86 -15.11 -37.21
N ASP A 743 6.13 -15.19 -38.52
CA ASP A 743 7.41 -14.80 -39.14
C ASP A 743 8.62 -15.57 -38.56
N ILE A 744 8.54 -16.90 -38.59
CA ILE A 744 9.54 -17.81 -38.00
C ILE A 744 10.03 -18.87 -39.02
N PRO A 745 10.77 -18.48 -40.06
CA PRO A 745 11.08 -19.33 -41.22
C PRO A 745 11.86 -20.61 -40.89
N THR A 746 12.65 -20.63 -39.80
CA THR A 746 13.43 -21.81 -39.38
C THR A 746 12.62 -22.83 -38.56
N PHE A 747 11.43 -22.43 -38.07
CA PHE A 747 10.62 -23.24 -37.18
C PHE A 747 10.33 -24.66 -37.70
N PRO A 748 10.01 -24.89 -38.99
CA PRO A 748 9.77 -26.25 -39.48
C PRO A 748 10.97 -27.19 -39.31
N ALA A 749 12.20 -26.69 -39.57
CA ALA A 749 13.42 -27.47 -39.45
C ALA A 749 13.78 -27.74 -37.98
N ASP A 750 13.58 -26.75 -37.11
CA ASP A 750 13.80 -26.87 -35.66
C ASP A 750 12.79 -27.84 -35.02
N LEU A 751 11.52 -27.77 -35.45
CA LEU A 751 10.47 -28.71 -35.04
C LEU A 751 10.78 -30.13 -35.48
N GLU A 752 11.25 -30.32 -36.72
CA GLU A 752 11.66 -31.64 -37.22
C GLU A 752 12.81 -32.23 -36.39
N THR A 753 13.83 -31.40 -36.09
CA THR A 753 14.98 -31.79 -35.28
C THR A 753 14.55 -32.20 -33.87
N PHE A 754 13.74 -31.37 -33.22
CA PHE A 754 13.18 -31.65 -31.90
C PHE A 754 12.31 -32.91 -31.90
N PHE A 755 11.41 -33.06 -32.88
CA PHE A 755 10.51 -34.21 -32.95
C PHE A 755 11.24 -35.51 -33.23
N LYS A 756 12.30 -35.49 -34.05
CA LYS A 756 13.19 -36.63 -34.26
C LYS A 756 13.89 -37.07 -32.97
N ALA A 757 14.36 -36.11 -32.17
CA ALA A 757 15.00 -36.40 -30.87
C ALA A 757 14.04 -37.04 -29.85
N LEU A 758 12.73 -36.77 -29.94
CA LEU A 758 11.71 -37.40 -29.10
C LEU A 758 11.37 -38.84 -29.49
N GLN A 759 11.73 -39.29 -30.70
CA GLN A 759 11.37 -40.64 -31.13
C GLN A 759 12.21 -41.68 -30.39
N PRO A 760 11.60 -42.76 -29.87
CA PRO A 760 12.34 -43.81 -29.20
C PRO A 760 13.39 -44.42 -30.15
N SER A 761 14.62 -44.57 -29.69
CA SER A 761 15.70 -45.21 -30.44
C SER A 761 15.34 -46.68 -30.69
N LEU A 762 14.89 -47.00 -31.91
CA LEU A 762 14.63 -48.38 -32.33
C LEU A 762 15.96 -49.16 -32.40
N PRO A 763 16.01 -50.43 -31.96
CA PRO A 763 17.20 -51.28 -32.14
C PRO A 763 17.58 -51.36 -33.62
N ARG A 764 18.88 -51.29 -33.93
CA ARG A 764 19.39 -51.48 -35.30
C ARG A 764 18.91 -52.83 -35.85
N PRO A 765 18.29 -52.89 -37.04
CA PRO A 765 17.92 -54.16 -37.66
C PRO A 765 19.18 -55.00 -37.91
N THR A 766 19.18 -56.26 -37.45
CA THR A 766 20.24 -57.25 -37.74
C THR A 766 20.15 -57.82 -39.16
N THR A 767 19.13 -57.45 -39.94
CA THR A 767 18.94 -57.85 -41.33
C THR A 767 18.75 -56.63 -42.25
N ARG A 768 19.42 -56.66 -43.40
CA ARG A 768 19.33 -55.62 -44.44
C ARG A 768 17.86 -55.45 -44.88
N SER A 769 17.40 -54.19 -44.92
CA SER A 769 16.21 -53.70 -45.63
C SER A 769 14.87 -53.63 -44.88
N VAL A 770 14.82 -53.01 -43.70
CA VAL A 770 13.62 -52.27 -43.26
C VAL A 770 14.07 -50.94 -42.65
N ALA A 771 13.71 -49.82 -43.28
CA ALA A 771 13.96 -48.49 -42.71
C ALA A 771 13.17 -48.36 -41.38
N PRO A 772 13.72 -47.71 -40.35
CA PRO A 772 13.01 -47.54 -39.08
C PRO A 772 11.66 -46.85 -39.33
N THR A 773 10.58 -47.43 -38.79
CA THR A 773 9.22 -46.89 -38.87
C THR A 773 9.11 -45.66 -37.96
N LEU A 774 9.58 -44.51 -38.45
CA LEU A 774 9.54 -43.24 -37.73
C LEU A 774 8.18 -42.57 -37.89
N VAL A 775 7.70 -41.92 -36.84
CA VAL A 775 6.48 -41.10 -36.92
C VAL A 775 6.80 -39.85 -37.75
N PRO A 776 6.01 -39.51 -38.78
CA PRO A 776 6.24 -38.28 -39.55
C PRO A 776 6.14 -37.03 -38.68
N THR A 777 6.92 -36.00 -38.99
CA THR A 777 6.85 -34.71 -38.29
C THR A 777 5.44 -34.12 -38.41
N PRO A 778 4.83 -33.66 -37.29
CA PRO A 778 3.50 -33.08 -37.28
C PRO A 778 3.34 -31.93 -38.27
N GLN A 779 2.29 -31.97 -39.08
CA GLN A 779 1.93 -30.88 -40.01
C GLN A 779 0.91 -29.89 -39.43
N GLN A 780 0.31 -30.22 -38.29
CA GLN A 780 -0.62 -29.37 -37.56
C GLN A 780 -0.28 -29.33 -36.08
N LEU A 781 -0.40 -28.15 -35.48
CA LEU A 781 -0.09 -27.92 -34.07
C LEU A 781 -1.23 -27.17 -33.39
N ALA A 782 -1.45 -27.48 -32.12
CA ALA A 782 -2.38 -26.74 -31.27
C ALA A 782 -1.65 -25.50 -30.71
N VAL A 783 -2.06 -24.30 -31.12
CA VAL A 783 -1.38 -23.04 -30.78
C VAL A 783 -2.16 -22.26 -29.72
N TYR A 784 -1.41 -21.67 -28.78
CA TYR A 784 -1.91 -20.84 -27.69
C TYR A 784 -1.40 -19.41 -27.81
N LYS A 785 -2.24 -18.44 -27.44
CA LYS A 785 -1.91 -17.00 -27.52
C LYS A 785 -1.11 -16.50 -26.31
N ARG A 786 -1.29 -17.14 -25.16
CA ARG A 786 -0.72 -16.73 -23.88
C ARG A 786 -0.65 -17.91 -22.90
N VAL A 787 0.28 -17.82 -21.97
CA VAL A 787 0.44 -18.71 -20.82
C VAL A 787 0.44 -17.88 -19.54
N LYS A 788 -0.20 -18.38 -18.47
CA LYS A 788 -0.07 -17.79 -17.13
C LYS A 788 0.90 -18.62 -16.30
N PHE A 789 1.83 -17.97 -15.62
CA PHE A 789 2.70 -18.56 -14.62
C PHE A 789 2.19 -18.17 -13.24
N ILE A 790 2.02 -19.14 -12.35
CA ILE A 790 1.63 -18.94 -10.95
C ILE A 790 2.82 -19.41 -10.12
N SER A 791 3.44 -18.49 -9.40
CA SER A 791 4.58 -18.76 -8.52
C SER A 791 4.21 -18.39 -7.09
N ALA A 792 4.66 -19.17 -6.11
CA ALA A 792 4.53 -18.81 -4.71
C ALA A 792 5.26 -17.48 -4.43
N ASP A 793 4.73 -16.68 -3.51
CA ASP A 793 5.48 -15.56 -2.92
C ASP A 793 6.67 -16.13 -2.13
N LEU A 794 7.88 -15.64 -2.40
CA LEU A 794 9.11 -16.19 -1.81
C LEU A 794 9.34 -15.75 -0.36
N GLN A 795 8.61 -14.75 0.15
CA GLN A 795 8.88 -14.18 1.48
C GLN A 795 7.87 -14.63 2.53
N MET A 796 6.62 -14.90 2.14
CA MET A 796 5.53 -15.20 3.07
C MET A 796 4.53 -16.21 2.50
N ASP A 797 4.30 -17.30 3.23
CA ASP A 797 3.27 -18.29 2.89
C ASP A 797 1.83 -17.79 3.05
N SER A 798 1.62 -16.70 3.77
CA SER A 798 0.30 -16.06 3.87
C SER A 798 0.01 -15.13 2.68
N ALA A 799 1.03 -14.71 1.94
CA ALA A 799 0.92 -13.74 0.85
C ALA A 799 0.46 -14.35 -0.47
N LYS A 800 -0.41 -13.68 -1.22
CA LYS A 800 -0.94 -14.23 -2.49
C LYS A 800 0.16 -14.63 -3.49
N ASP A 801 -0.08 -15.75 -4.18
CA ASP A 801 0.75 -16.18 -5.31
C ASP A 801 0.88 -15.09 -6.38
N ILE A 802 2.05 -15.04 -6.99
CA ILE A 802 2.40 -14.12 -8.04
C ILE A 802 1.93 -14.72 -9.36
N VAL A 803 1.05 -13.99 -10.06
CA VAL A 803 0.51 -14.40 -11.35
C VAL A 803 1.11 -13.55 -12.46
N ASP A 804 1.93 -14.19 -13.28
CA ASP A 804 2.55 -13.59 -14.45
C ASP A 804 1.95 -14.15 -15.75
N VAL A 805 2.04 -13.42 -16.88
CA VAL A 805 1.48 -13.85 -18.17
C VAL A 805 2.41 -13.46 -19.30
N ALA A 806 2.88 -14.46 -20.04
CA ALA A 806 3.57 -14.27 -21.30
C ALA A 806 2.61 -14.41 -22.48
N ASN A 807 2.78 -13.57 -23.49
CA ASN A 807 2.04 -13.58 -24.74
C ASN A 807 2.96 -13.92 -25.91
N ALA A 808 2.42 -14.68 -26.86
CA ALA A 808 3.03 -14.99 -28.14
C ALA A 808 1.95 -14.88 -29.22
N THR A 809 1.68 -13.65 -29.65
CA THR A 809 0.62 -13.35 -30.62
C THR A 809 1.18 -12.60 -31.84
N PRO A 810 0.85 -13.06 -33.05
CA PRO A 810 1.26 -12.40 -34.29
C PRO A 810 0.45 -11.11 -34.51
N CYS A 811 0.92 -10.29 -35.46
CA CYS A 811 0.18 -9.09 -35.86
C CYS A 811 -1.19 -9.48 -36.43
N LYS A 812 -2.22 -8.71 -36.10
CA LYS A 812 -3.53 -8.79 -36.75
C LYS A 812 -3.74 -7.56 -37.62
N PRO A 813 -3.94 -7.74 -38.93
CA PRO A 813 -4.21 -6.62 -39.82
C PRO A 813 -5.53 -5.95 -39.43
N ALA A 814 -5.63 -4.66 -39.74
CA ALA A 814 -6.88 -3.92 -39.58
C ALA A 814 -8.00 -4.55 -40.43
N THR A 815 -9.21 -4.57 -39.89
CA THR A 815 -10.42 -4.95 -40.62
C THR A 815 -11.37 -3.76 -40.64
N SER A 816 -12.46 -3.84 -41.43
CA SER A 816 -13.50 -2.81 -41.43
C SER A 816 -14.14 -2.58 -40.06
N ARG A 817 -13.99 -3.51 -39.11
CA ARG A 817 -14.57 -3.45 -37.75
C ARG A 817 -13.54 -3.28 -36.63
N SER A 818 -12.24 -3.35 -36.92
CA SER A 818 -11.20 -3.35 -35.90
C SER A 818 -9.89 -2.74 -36.38
N ALA A 819 -9.26 -1.91 -35.53
CA ALA A 819 -7.91 -1.42 -35.78
C ALA A 819 -6.87 -2.55 -35.82
N GLU A 820 -5.73 -2.28 -36.45
CA GLU A 820 -4.57 -3.17 -36.44
C GLU A 820 -4.10 -3.44 -35.00
N VAL A 821 -3.85 -4.70 -34.69
CA VAL A 821 -3.24 -5.11 -33.42
C VAL A 821 -1.81 -5.55 -33.69
N PRO A 822 -0.79 -4.86 -33.14
CA PRO A 822 0.59 -5.23 -33.37
C PRO A 822 0.92 -6.61 -32.79
N ALA A 823 1.96 -7.24 -33.33
CA ALA A 823 2.49 -8.47 -32.76
C ALA A 823 2.96 -8.23 -31.31
N ARG A 824 2.83 -9.25 -30.47
CA ARG A 824 3.28 -9.24 -29.08
C ARG A 824 3.96 -10.56 -28.74
N TYR A 825 5.27 -10.46 -28.50
CA TYR A 825 6.14 -11.55 -28.10
C TYR A 825 6.89 -11.10 -26.85
N ASP A 826 6.48 -11.63 -25.70
CA ASP A 826 7.04 -11.21 -24.42
C ASP A 826 8.40 -11.92 -24.16
N SER A 827 9.32 -11.21 -23.53
CA SER A 827 10.60 -11.74 -23.05
C SER A 827 10.43 -12.53 -21.75
N VAL A 828 11.20 -13.59 -21.57
CA VAL A 828 11.11 -14.54 -20.46
C VAL A 828 12.46 -14.97 -19.92
N LEU A 829 12.47 -15.39 -18.67
CA LEU A 829 13.55 -16.12 -18.03
C LEU A 829 13.30 -17.62 -18.17
N VAL A 830 14.32 -18.34 -18.63
CA VAL A 830 14.29 -19.79 -18.85
C VAL A 830 15.36 -20.44 -17.97
N ASP A 831 14.99 -21.48 -17.25
CA ASP A 831 15.89 -22.20 -16.34
C ASP A 831 17.05 -22.86 -17.12
N VAL A 832 18.26 -22.74 -16.58
CA VAL A 832 19.47 -23.39 -17.08
C VAL A 832 19.53 -24.82 -16.54
N ASP A 833 19.78 -25.78 -17.42
CA ASP A 833 20.02 -27.18 -17.02
C ASP A 833 21.43 -27.30 -16.43
N ASP A 834 21.61 -28.17 -15.42
CA ASP A 834 22.92 -28.50 -14.84
C ASP A 834 23.72 -27.29 -14.28
N VAL A 835 23.03 -26.41 -13.55
CA VAL A 835 23.69 -25.37 -12.75
C VAL A 835 24.40 -25.99 -11.55
N GLY A 836 25.65 -25.58 -11.31
CA GLY A 836 26.40 -26.00 -10.12
C GLY A 836 25.73 -25.51 -8.84
N GLU A 837 25.99 -26.18 -7.71
CA GLU A 837 25.39 -25.87 -6.40
C GLU A 837 25.64 -24.41 -5.97
N ASP A 838 26.72 -23.79 -6.46
CA ASP A 838 27.08 -22.39 -6.17
C ASP A 838 26.40 -21.36 -7.11
N ALA A 839 25.60 -21.78 -8.08
CA ALA A 839 24.97 -20.86 -9.03
C ALA A 839 23.83 -20.08 -8.38
N PHE A 840 23.86 -18.75 -8.46
CA PHE A 840 22.84 -17.90 -7.86
C PHE A 840 22.39 -16.77 -8.80
N GLY A 841 21.20 -16.23 -8.50
CA GLY A 841 20.63 -15.08 -9.20
C GLY A 841 20.53 -15.30 -10.71
N VAL A 842 21.10 -14.39 -11.50
CA VAL A 842 20.96 -14.45 -12.96
C VAL A 842 21.67 -15.64 -13.60
N ALA A 843 22.63 -16.27 -12.90
CA ALA A 843 23.33 -17.46 -13.41
C ALA A 843 22.40 -18.67 -13.57
N LEU A 844 21.27 -18.68 -12.85
CA LEU A 844 20.24 -19.72 -12.93
C LEU A 844 19.38 -19.63 -14.20
N TYR A 845 19.47 -18.52 -14.95
CA TYR A 845 18.54 -18.21 -16.02
C TYR A 845 19.22 -17.80 -17.32
N ARG A 846 18.57 -18.13 -18.43
CA ARG A 846 18.80 -17.55 -19.75
C ARG A 846 17.63 -16.65 -20.11
N VAL A 847 17.90 -15.65 -20.95
CA VAL A 847 16.87 -14.73 -21.44
C VAL A 847 16.45 -15.14 -22.85
N ALA A 848 15.15 -15.20 -23.09
CA ALA A 848 14.60 -15.51 -24.41
C ALA A 848 13.36 -14.67 -24.73
N ILE A 849 12.97 -14.62 -26.00
CA ILE A 849 11.68 -14.07 -26.44
C ILE A 849 10.81 -15.22 -26.93
N ILE A 850 9.60 -15.37 -26.37
CA ILE A 850 8.68 -16.42 -26.80
C ILE A 850 8.01 -16.02 -28.11
N LYS A 851 8.24 -16.80 -29.16
CA LYS A 851 7.67 -16.59 -30.50
C LYS A 851 6.40 -17.41 -30.75
N LEU A 852 6.31 -18.60 -30.15
CA LEU A 852 5.16 -19.50 -30.29
C LEU A 852 4.97 -20.29 -29.00
N ILE A 853 3.71 -20.54 -28.63
CA ILE A 853 3.33 -21.48 -27.56
C ILE A 853 2.43 -22.52 -28.20
N PHE A 854 2.78 -23.80 -28.08
CA PHE A 854 2.05 -24.86 -28.78
C PHE A 854 2.13 -26.20 -28.06
N SER A 855 1.26 -27.13 -28.47
CA SER A 855 1.34 -28.54 -28.12
C SER A 855 1.13 -29.40 -29.36
N ILE A 856 1.63 -30.64 -29.31
CA ILE A 856 1.53 -31.58 -30.43
C ILE A 856 0.25 -32.41 -30.25
N PRO A 857 -0.74 -32.30 -31.16
CA PRO A 857 -2.00 -33.03 -31.06
C PRO A 857 -1.77 -34.55 -30.93
N THR A 858 -2.59 -35.23 -30.14
CA THR A 858 -2.45 -36.68 -29.89
C THR A 858 -2.45 -37.51 -31.17
N ALA A 859 -3.28 -37.15 -32.15
CA ALA A 859 -3.33 -37.81 -33.45
C ALA A 859 -2.02 -37.67 -34.25
N ALA A 860 -1.28 -36.57 -34.09
CA ALA A 860 -0.02 -36.33 -34.79
C ALA A 860 1.18 -37.05 -34.15
N ARG A 861 0.99 -37.70 -33.00
CA ARG A 861 2.04 -38.45 -32.29
C ARG A 861 2.02 -39.96 -32.58
N GLN A 862 1.09 -40.41 -33.41
CA GLN A 862 0.91 -41.82 -33.77
C GLN A 862 1.25 -42.03 -35.23
N HIS A 863 1.93 -43.14 -35.55
CA HIS A 863 2.18 -43.49 -36.93
C HIS A 863 0.85 -43.83 -37.64
N PRO A 864 0.60 -43.36 -38.88
CA PRO A 864 -0.66 -43.60 -39.58
C PRO A 864 -1.00 -45.08 -39.80
N SER A 865 0.03 -45.94 -39.85
CA SER A 865 -0.09 -47.36 -40.20
C SER A 865 0.68 -48.31 -39.27
N SER A 866 1.19 -47.84 -38.12
CA SER A 866 1.89 -48.69 -37.15
C SER A 866 1.52 -48.34 -35.71
N SER A 867 1.80 -49.23 -34.76
CA SER A 867 1.56 -48.99 -33.33
C SER A 867 2.61 -48.08 -32.68
N VAL A 868 3.59 -47.57 -33.45
CA VAL A 868 4.63 -46.67 -32.95
C VAL A 868 4.02 -45.33 -32.53
N ARG A 869 4.35 -44.90 -31.31
CA ARG A 869 3.87 -43.65 -30.72
C ARG A 869 5.03 -42.87 -30.13
N VAL A 870 5.06 -41.56 -30.40
CA VAL A 870 5.98 -40.63 -29.73
C VAL A 870 5.41 -40.27 -28.35
N PRO A 871 6.23 -40.28 -27.27
CA PRO A 871 5.84 -39.79 -25.97
C PRO A 871 5.23 -38.38 -26.03
N ASP A 872 4.36 -38.04 -25.09
CA ASP A 872 3.85 -36.67 -24.98
C ASP A 872 4.95 -35.77 -24.44
N PRO A 873 5.46 -34.78 -25.21
CA PRO A 873 6.41 -33.82 -24.66
C PRO A 873 5.73 -32.77 -23.78
N GLY A 874 4.39 -32.79 -23.68
CA GLY A 874 3.62 -31.76 -22.97
C GLY A 874 3.52 -30.47 -23.77
N GLU A 875 3.51 -29.34 -23.07
CA GLU A 875 3.44 -28.03 -23.69
C GLU A 875 4.82 -27.46 -24.01
N LEU A 876 4.91 -26.82 -25.18
CA LEU A 876 6.16 -26.38 -25.79
C LEU A 876 6.13 -24.88 -26.07
N ALA A 877 7.32 -24.29 -26.08
CA ALA A 877 7.56 -22.94 -26.56
C ALA A 877 8.62 -22.95 -27.64
N TYR A 878 8.43 -22.14 -28.68
CA TYR A 878 9.49 -21.79 -29.61
C TYR A 878 10.05 -20.42 -29.22
N VAL A 879 11.34 -20.37 -28.93
CA VAL A 879 11.98 -19.20 -28.34
C VAL A 879 13.14 -18.70 -29.19
N GLU A 880 13.37 -17.39 -29.12
CA GLU A 880 14.55 -16.72 -29.65
C GLU A 880 15.50 -16.42 -28.47
N TRP A 881 16.71 -16.96 -28.50
CA TRP A 881 17.68 -16.78 -27.41
C TRP A 881 18.40 -15.43 -27.47
N LEU A 882 18.55 -14.81 -26.30
CA LEU A 882 19.34 -13.60 -26.10
C LEU A 882 20.55 -13.90 -25.19
N ASP A 883 21.62 -13.15 -25.39
CA ASP A 883 22.83 -13.25 -24.58
C ASP A 883 22.81 -12.22 -23.45
N ILE A 884 23.09 -12.67 -22.22
CA ILE A 884 23.19 -11.80 -21.05
C ILE A 884 24.65 -11.59 -20.66
N ALA A 885 25.00 -10.36 -20.28
CA ALA A 885 26.31 -10.04 -19.75
C ALA A 885 26.55 -10.75 -18.41
N LYS A 886 27.79 -11.17 -18.16
CA LYS A 886 28.18 -11.86 -16.92
C LYS A 886 28.12 -10.95 -15.69
N SER A 887 28.35 -9.65 -15.87
CA SER A 887 28.40 -8.66 -14.80
C SER A 887 27.33 -7.58 -14.99
N LYS A 888 26.84 -7.04 -13.87
CA LYS A 888 25.95 -5.88 -13.86
C LYS A 888 26.70 -4.63 -14.31
N HIS A 889 26.00 -3.73 -14.97
CA HIS A 889 26.46 -2.35 -15.14
C HIS A 889 26.44 -1.67 -13.77
N GLU A 890 27.61 -1.35 -13.21
CA GLU A 890 27.74 -0.92 -11.82
C GLU A 890 26.82 0.27 -11.48
N PRO A 891 26.77 1.39 -12.22
CA PRO A 891 25.94 2.52 -11.82
C PRO A 891 24.43 2.24 -11.75
N SER A 892 23.91 1.39 -12.65
CA SER A 892 22.47 1.11 -12.74
C SER A 892 22.04 -0.17 -12.04
N GLY A 893 22.96 -1.11 -11.78
CA GLY A 893 22.67 -2.43 -11.23
C GLY A 893 21.99 -3.41 -12.22
N MET A 894 21.82 -3.03 -13.49
CA MET A 894 21.15 -3.86 -14.50
C MET A 894 22.13 -4.67 -15.34
N PHE A 895 21.70 -5.83 -15.84
CA PHE A 895 22.47 -6.62 -16.80
C PHE A 895 22.22 -6.16 -18.23
N ALA A 896 23.28 -6.05 -19.04
CA ALA A 896 23.13 -5.86 -20.47
C ALA A 896 22.67 -7.17 -21.13
N VAL A 897 21.74 -7.06 -22.07
CA VAL A 897 21.22 -8.18 -22.87
C VAL A 897 21.38 -7.84 -24.34
N THR A 898 21.93 -8.76 -25.14
CA THR A 898 22.18 -8.56 -26.56
C THR A 898 21.56 -9.65 -27.40
N ARG A 899 21.03 -9.27 -28.56
CA ARG A 899 20.60 -10.15 -29.63
C ARG A 899 21.75 -10.36 -30.61
N ALA A 900 21.96 -11.61 -31.03
CA ALA A 900 22.92 -11.93 -32.07
C ALA A 900 22.58 -11.22 -33.39
N ARG A 901 23.55 -10.50 -33.97
CA ARG A 901 23.36 -9.77 -35.25
C ARG A 901 23.30 -10.69 -36.47
N ARG A 902 23.88 -11.89 -36.37
CA ARG A 902 23.89 -12.93 -37.40
C ARG A 902 23.62 -14.27 -36.70
N ASN A 903 22.93 -15.18 -37.38
CA ASN A 903 22.55 -16.50 -36.86
C ASN A 903 21.77 -16.41 -35.54
N ILE A 904 20.60 -15.77 -35.59
CA ILE A 904 19.67 -15.72 -34.46
C ILE A 904 19.34 -17.16 -34.05
N ARG A 905 19.65 -17.49 -32.79
CA ARG A 905 19.46 -18.82 -32.22
C ARG A 905 18.00 -18.99 -31.82
N HIS A 906 17.33 -19.94 -32.45
CA HIS A 906 15.99 -20.37 -32.06
C HIS A 906 16.03 -21.81 -31.55
N GLU A 907 15.09 -22.14 -30.69
CA GLU A 907 14.99 -23.49 -30.13
C GLU A 907 13.55 -23.80 -29.73
N VAL A 908 13.16 -25.08 -29.86
CA VAL A 908 11.95 -25.62 -29.24
C VAL A 908 12.31 -26.11 -27.84
N ILE A 909 11.70 -25.51 -26.82
CA ILE A 909 11.91 -25.86 -25.41
C ILE A 909 10.61 -26.35 -24.77
N LEU A 910 10.74 -27.10 -23.68
CA LEU A 910 9.60 -27.39 -22.80
C LEU A 910 9.11 -26.08 -22.17
N LEU A 911 7.80 -25.84 -22.20
CA LEU A 911 7.23 -24.65 -21.59
C LEU A 911 7.49 -24.63 -20.08
N SER A 912 7.57 -25.80 -19.44
CA SER A 912 7.92 -26.00 -18.01
C SER A 912 9.22 -25.30 -17.60
N ARG A 913 10.19 -25.14 -18.52
CA ARG A 913 11.46 -24.44 -18.26
C ARG A 913 11.32 -22.93 -18.19
N VAL A 914 10.21 -22.37 -18.68
CA VAL A 914 9.97 -20.94 -18.60
C VAL A 914 9.52 -20.59 -17.20
N ARG A 915 10.37 -19.87 -16.47
CA ARG A 915 10.09 -19.48 -15.09
C ARG A 915 9.08 -18.35 -15.01
N ARG A 916 9.32 -17.28 -15.78
CA ARG A 916 8.50 -16.06 -15.76
C ARG A 916 8.83 -15.12 -16.91
N THR A 917 8.01 -14.09 -17.13
CA THR A 917 8.38 -12.95 -17.97
C THR A 917 9.46 -12.09 -17.30
N CYS A 918 10.27 -11.45 -18.15
CA CYS A 918 11.19 -10.38 -17.76
C CYS A 918 10.96 -9.16 -18.65
N HIS A 919 11.24 -7.97 -18.11
CA HIS A 919 11.12 -6.72 -18.86
C HIS A 919 12.48 -6.32 -19.44
N LEU A 920 12.55 -6.19 -20.77
CA LEU A 920 13.73 -5.72 -21.48
C LEU A 920 13.54 -4.26 -21.91
N ILE A 921 14.37 -3.37 -21.39
CA ILE A 921 14.38 -1.95 -21.75
C ILE A 921 15.39 -1.78 -22.89
N PRO A 922 15.05 -1.15 -24.03
CA PRO A 922 16.02 -0.91 -25.10
C PRO A 922 17.21 -0.07 -24.62
N GLN A 923 18.41 -0.38 -25.11
CA GLN A 923 19.52 0.56 -24.97
C GLN A 923 19.29 1.73 -25.93
N PHE A 924 19.04 2.92 -25.38
CA PHE A 924 18.68 4.09 -26.18
C PHE A 924 19.89 4.72 -26.90
N GLY A 925 21.11 4.55 -26.38
CA GLY A 925 22.33 5.18 -26.92
C GLY A 925 22.36 6.71 -26.74
N ASP A 926 23.37 7.35 -27.32
CA ASP A 926 23.58 8.81 -27.28
C ASP A 926 22.61 9.57 -28.19
N ASP A 927 22.19 8.99 -29.32
CA ASP A 927 21.20 9.55 -30.23
C ASP A 927 20.09 8.54 -30.49
N THR A 928 18.95 8.71 -29.81
CA THR A 928 17.88 7.73 -29.86
C THR A 928 17.28 7.62 -31.27
N PRO A 929 17.21 6.42 -31.89
CA PRO A 929 16.77 6.29 -33.28
C PRO A 929 15.34 6.82 -33.48
N ARG A 930 15.18 7.83 -34.35
CA ARG A 930 13.88 8.36 -34.80
C ARG A 930 13.07 7.23 -35.48
N GLY A 931 12.20 6.57 -34.71
CA GLY A 931 11.41 5.42 -35.17
C GLY A 931 11.22 4.32 -34.13
N MET A 932 11.93 4.38 -32.98
CA MET A 932 11.71 3.47 -31.87
C MET A 932 10.27 3.61 -31.34
N ASN A 933 9.55 2.51 -31.26
CA ASN A 933 8.19 2.46 -30.73
C ASN A 933 7.98 1.16 -29.95
N TYR A 934 7.13 1.20 -28.92
CA TYR A 934 6.87 0.03 -28.07
C TYR A 934 6.38 -1.21 -28.82
N LYS A 935 5.75 -1.03 -29.99
CA LYS A 935 5.20 -2.12 -30.82
C LYS A 935 6.28 -2.95 -31.49
N THR A 936 7.41 -2.33 -31.83
CA THR A 936 8.46 -2.95 -32.64
C THR A 936 9.82 -2.97 -31.96
N VAL A 937 9.97 -2.34 -30.79
CA VAL A 937 11.25 -2.22 -30.08
C VAL A 937 11.89 -3.57 -29.80
N LEU A 938 11.13 -4.54 -29.26
CA LEU A 938 11.63 -5.89 -29.01
C LEU A 938 11.97 -6.65 -30.30
N LEU A 939 11.39 -6.27 -31.44
CA LEU A 939 11.64 -6.93 -32.73
C LEU A 939 12.85 -6.34 -33.47
N LYS A 940 13.07 -5.04 -33.35
CA LYS A 940 14.06 -4.32 -34.17
C LYS A 940 15.36 -3.99 -33.44
N GLN A 941 15.34 -3.91 -32.11
CA GLN A 941 16.53 -3.57 -31.34
C GLN A 941 17.40 -4.80 -31.07
N ASN A 942 18.71 -4.58 -30.97
CA ASN A 942 19.68 -5.65 -30.71
C ASN A 942 20.30 -5.59 -29.32
N SER A 943 20.06 -4.53 -28.56
CA SER A 943 20.66 -4.33 -27.24
C SER A 943 19.62 -3.82 -26.26
N PHE A 944 19.60 -4.40 -25.07
CA PHE A 944 18.64 -4.15 -24.01
C PHE A 944 19.33 -4.11 -22.64
N TRP A 945 18.58 -3.62 -21.65
CA TRP A 945 18.85 -3.75 -20.22
C TRP A 945 17.79 -4.66 -19.62
N LEU A 946 18.23 -5.64 -18.83
CA LEU A 946 17.35 -6.50 -18.05
C LEU A 946 16.87 -5.74 -16.81
N ASN A 947 15.58 -5.45 -16.75
CA ASN A 947 15.00 -4.66 -15.67
C ASN A 947 14.66 -5.52 -14.44
N ASN A 948 15.41 -5.32 -13.36
CA ASN A 948 15.20 -5.94 -12.06
C ASN A 948 14.07 -5.30 -11.24
N TYR A 949 13.59 -4.10 -11.60
CA TYR A 949 12.60 -3.36 -10.82
C TYR A 949 11.15 -3.68 -11.21
N ILE A 950 10.84 -4.66 -12.05
CA ILE A 950 9.45 -4.78 -12.52
C ILE A 950 8.45 -5.20 -11.40
N ASP A 951 8.91 -6.01 -10.46
CA ASP A 951 8.22 -6.39 -9.23
C ASP A 951 9.23 -6.90 -8.19
N ASN A 952 8.79 -7.06 -6.93
CA ASN A 952 9.65 -7.55 -5.85
C ASN A 952 10.27 -8.91 -6.18
N LEU A 953 9.51 -9.84 -6.78
CA LEU A 953 10.07 -11.15 -7.15
C LEU A 953 11.19 -11.00 -8.18
N SER A 954 11.06 -10.14 -9.18
CA SER A 954 12.13 -9.90 -10.16
C SER A 954 13.34 -9.25 -9.52
N PHE A 955 13.10 -8.32 -8.59
CA PHE A 955 14.15 -7.66 -7.85
C PHE A 955 14.90 -8.70 -7.03
N GLN A 956 14.22 -9.55 -6.28
CA GLN A 956 14.86 -10.62 -5.52
C GLN A 956 15.55 -11.63 -6.41
N THR A 957 14.92 -12.08 -7.50
CA THR A 957 15.47 -13.11 -8.41
C THR A 957 16.70 -12.63 -9.18
N LEU A 958 16.77 -11.36 -9.57
CA LEU A 958 17.84 -10.83 -10.45
C LEU A 958 18.90 -10.00 -9.72
N TYR A 959 18.52 -9.33 -8.63
CA TYR A 959 19.41 -8.48 -7.84
C TYR A 959 20.18 -9.31 -6.83
#